data_AF-A0AAW6U5L6-F1
#
_entry.id   AF-A0AAW6U5L6-F1
#
_cell.length_a   1.000
_cell.length_b   1.000
_cell.length_c   1.000
_cell.angle_alpha   90.00
_cell.angle_beta   90.00
_cell.angle_gamma   90.00
#
_symmetry.space_group_name_H-M   'P 1'
#
loop_
_entity.id
_entity.type
_entity.pdbx_description
1 polymer ?
#
loop_
_entity_poly.entity_id
_entity_poly.type
_entity_poly.pdbx_seq_one_letter_code
_entity_poly.pdbx_strand_id
1 'polypeptide(L)'
;DELSRLIGEHEDGARPSCCREKATFFSVNLDLFRPSWKMFLLLVGLYGAAGIASGVTYPDFNTVTWADALLRTTVTIFVLGVSLVNLTRAISEAGRFTGVYLNRSCRMEVFCCTTLVAVLIALLARSFASWAPVGLLCGLCAAALGATVGCLVMLAFVILETIRCFLPGKAVEVVSNYAARELTYAYVKETFVKLVRTKQRAFLEQSCLRDYKSIHPPSQYYTRVVWTHLNPGRDRTDRAIPWDKHATDANRQRDYAVHRLQALDRYLGETGAELFLSAPEYTGKQVALGIVRSANGPLKDGVYSDVSRCLKRAVRLCRIQFEEENEDFWDRQEVALNEAIERAVDNGDPTQVRAYLRAVNEPLKVLRQTRGQAVVRDAYGEYVRRGYDFLGLYLVALGQILARLEKEPPYRTQRSFDLARVVLQSIWEETKRLCDDVDYHTMGVFTWLVEKMYRMIQDAGDEGKPLRGMRAQFGGFYKFAGGWLDQLESEDAEGLEQMRLVLYEGLTKWLLDVLERPGEGELVKQLCDAAREIVFGENGITFERGILVAQHLVFAGHLMCRPEAPDVRAAAVERLFCDEHGGGPHPNFNDLVDFYLVSVAERGSQGLIDPSREAQRSDRDVAGHRQRAFLSHGAISDRFFTDPSHGSYLSCSFRCPAAARWLRGGSLRHQVDQVVAEHRHAHGRREAPKSPIHADR
;
A
#
# COMPACT_ATOMS: atom_id res chain seq x y z
N ASP A 1 -6.97 -5.13 -17.50
CA ASP A 1 -7.02 -4.01 -18.45
C ASP A 1 -6.57 -2.70 -17.82
N GLU A 2 -7.26 -2.14 -16.83
CA GLU A 2 -6.85 -0.87 -16.24
C GLU A 2 -5.53 -0.93 -15.44
N LEU A 3 -5.30 -1.98 -14.65
CA LEU A 3 -3.98 -2.27 -14.07
C LEU A 3 -2.90 -2.46 -15.14
N SER A 4 -3.23 -3.12 -16.26
CA SER A 4 -2.31 -3.29 -17.38
C SER A 4 -2.03 -1.96 -18.09
N ARG A 5 -3.01 -1.06 -18.15
CA ARG A 5 -2.85 0.32 -18.62
C ARG A 5 -1.95 1.11 -17.67
N LEU A 6 -2.14 1.03 -16.35
CA LEU A 6 -1.30 1.69 -15.35
C LEU A 6 0.14 1.16 -15.38
N ILE A 7 0.32 -0.16 -15.52
CA ILE A 7 1.63 -0.77 -15.75
C ILE A 7 2.23 -0.23 -17.03
N GLY A 8 1.48 -0.21 -18.14
CA GLY A 8 1.94 0.37 -19.41
C GLY A 8 2.28 1.87 -19.30
N GLU A 9 1.48 2.68 -18.61
CA GLU A 9 1.71 4.11 -18.38
C GLU A 9 2.92 4.38 -17.47
N HIS A 10 3.29 3.43 -16.61
CA HIS A 10 4.49 3.52 -15.76
C HIS A 10 5.73 2.85 -16.37
N GLU A 11 5.56 1.86 -17.24
CA GLU A 11 6.59 1.16 -18.01
C GLU A 11 7.01 1.95 -19.28
N ASP A 12 6.05 2.56 -19.99
CA ASP A 12 6.27 3.62 -21.00
C ASP A 12 6.40 5.01 -20.37
N GLY A 13 5.98 5.12 -19.10
CA GLY A 13 6.72 5.82 -18.08
C GLY A 13 8.16 5.29 -18.00
N ALA A 14 8.98 5.34 -16.96
CA ALA A 14 10.44 5.08 -17.06
C ALA A 14 11.22 5.84 -18.20
N ARG A 15 10.53 6.49 -19.14
CA ARG A 15 10.83 7.67 -19.95
C ARG A 15 10.66 8.86 -19.01
N PRO A 16 11.72 9.64 -18.80
CA PRO A 16 11.69 10.75 -17.86
C PRO A 16 10.83 11.89 -18.43
N SER A 17 9.52 11.71 -18.45
CA SER A 17 8.56 12.80 -18.62
C SER A 17 8.42 13.52 -17.27
N CYS A 18 9.52 14.09 -16.78
CA CYS A 18 9.49 15.04 -15.69
C CYS A 18 8.97 16.38 -16.26
N CYS A 19 7.98 16.98 -15.59
CA CYS A 19 7.41 18.30 -15.87
C CYS A 19 6.42 18.41 -17.04
N ARG A 20 5.16 17.98 -16.83
CA ARG A 20 4.02 18.46 -17.64
C ARG A 20 3.29 19.67 -17.01
N GLU A 21 3.77 20.20 -15.89
CA GLU A 21 3.24 21.45 -15.31
C GLU A 21 4.15 22.64 -15.61
N LYS A 22 3.69 23.47 -16.56
CA LYS A 22 3.99 24.91 -16.72
C LYS A 22 5.46 25.35 -16.57
N ALA A 23 6.40 24.63 -17.16
CA ALA A 23 7.72 25.18 -17.50
C ALA A 23 7.77 25.48 -19.00
N THR A 24 7.95 26.75 -19.31
CA THR A 24 8.01 27.37 -20.63
C THR A 24 9.01 26.69 -21.59
N PHE A 25 8.52 26.33 -22.78
CA PHE A 25 9.21 26.11 -24.07
C PHE A 25 10.39 25.10 -24.19
N PHE A 26 11.03 24.62 -23.13
CA PHE A 26 12.23 23.75 -23.22
C PHE A 26 12.07 22.30 -22.73
N SER A 27 10.96 21.93 -22.07
CA SER A 27 10.78 20.56 -21.53
C SER A 27 10.18 19.54 -22.52
N VAL A 28 9.61 19.99 -23.63
CA VAL A 28 8.78 19.13 -24.52
C VAL A 28 9.58 18.21 -25.45
N ASN A 29 10.90 18.30 -25.57
CA ASN A 29 11.65 17.51 -26.57
C ASN A 29 12.93 16.80 -26.09
N LEU A 30 13.16 16.64 -24.79
CA LEU A 30 14.36 15.89 -24.32
C LEU A 30 14.20 14.36 -24.47
N ASP A 31 12.98 13.84 -24.45
CA ASP A 31 12.72 12.41 -24.63
C ASP A 31 13.07 11.91 -26.05
N LEU A 32 12.98 12.78 -27.06
CA LEU A 32 13.39 12.47 -28.43
C LEU A 32 14.91 12.24 -28.53
N PHE A 33 15.67 12.86 -27.64
CA PHE A 33 17.14 12.83 -27.62
C PHE A 33 17.71 11.77 -26.69
N ARG A 34 16.86 11.05 -25.96
CA ARG A 34 17.28 9.92 -25.12
C ARG A 34 17.88 8.81 -25.98
N PRO A 35 18.97 8.15 -25.54
CA PRO A 35 19.59 7.07 -26.30
C PRO A 35 18.59 5.96 -26.67
N SER A 36 18.38 5.77 -27.98
CA SER A 36 17.46 4.79 -28.50
C SER A 36 17.94 4.22 -29.83
N TRP A 37 17.83 2.90 -29.96
CA TRP A 37 18.11 2.20 -31.21
C TRP A 37 17.24 2.70 -32.37
N LYS A 38 15.98 3.05 -32.10
CA LYS A 38 15.05 3.53 -33.12
C LYS A 38 15.53 4.84 -33.75
N MET A 39 15.90 5.84 -32.94
CA MET A 39 16.39 7.13 -33.44
C MET A 39 17.74 6.96 -34.15
N PHE A 40 18.64 6.15 -33.58
CA PHE A 40 19.94 5.84 -34.21
C PHE A 40 19.76 5.21 -35.60
N LEU A 41 18.98 4.12 -35.70
CA LEU A 41 18.76 3.42 -36.96
C LEU A 41 18.03 4.29 -38.00
N LEU A 42 17.10 5.14 -37.56
CA LEU A 42 16.42 6.09 -38.45
C LEU A 42 17.39 7.10 -39.05
N LEU A 43 18.28 7.70 -38.23
CA LEU A 43 19.28 8.65 -38.73
C LEU A 43 20.30 7.99 -39.65
N VAL A 44 20.80 6.81 -39.27
CA VAL A 44 21.73 6.02 -40.09
C VAL A 44 21.10 5.67 -41.44
N GLY A 45 19.85 5.20 -41.43
CA GLY A 45 19.13 4.82 -42.65
C GLY A 45 18.81 6.01 -43.56
N LEU A 46 18.31 7.12 -42.98
CA LEU A 46 17.94 8.32 -43.73
C LEU A 46 19.15 8.99 -44.39
N TYR A 47 20.24 9.17 -43.63
CA TYR A 47 21.47 9.71 -44.19
C TYR A 47 22.11 8.73 -45.17
N GLY A 48 22.10 7.43 -44.90
CA GLY A 48 22.61 6.41 -45.82
C GLY A 48 21.91 6.44 -47.18
N ALA A 49 20.57 6.49 -47.19
CA ALA A 49 19.79 6.59 -48.41
C ALA A 49 20.07 7.90 -49.19
N ALA A 50 20.18 9.03 -48.47
CA ALA A 50 20.54 10.32 -49.06
C ALA A 50 21.96 10.31 -49.65
N GLY A 51 22.91 9.63 -49.00
CA GLY A 51 24.27 9.44 -49.49
C GLY A 51 24.34 8.62 -50.76
N ILE A 52 23.54 7.54 -50.86
CA ILE A 52 23.45 6.73 -52.09
C ILE A 52 22.91 7.56 -53.23
N ALA A 53 21.80 8.29 -53.02
CA ALA A 53 21.23 9.17 -54.03
C ALA A 53 22.22 10.25 -54.49
N SER A 54 22.95 10.85 -53.55
CA SER A 54 23.96 11.87 -53.82
C SER A 54 25.19 11.32 -54.56
N GLY A 55 25.60 10.09 -54.25
CA GLY A 55 26.73 9.43 -54.94
C GLY A 55 26.43 9.04 -56.37
N VAL A 56 25.14 8.90 -56.74
CA VAL A 56 24.71 8.72 -58.13
C VAL A 56 24.76 10.04 -58.90
N THR A 57 24.44 11.16 -58.24
CA THR A 57 24.40 12.48 -58.89
C THR A 57 25.75 13.20 -58.92
N TYR A 58 26.66 12.92 -57.97
CA TYR A 58 27.96 13.60 -57.83
C TYR A 58 29.11 12.59 -57.67
N PRO A 59 29.72 12.13 -58.78
CA PRO A 59 30.76 11.10 -58.75
C PRO A 59 32.13 11.57 -58.20
N ASP A 60 32.40 12.89 -58.18
CA ASP A 60 33.68 13.46 -57.75
C ASP A 60 33.78 13.73 -56.24
N PHE A 61 32.95 13.08 -55.42
CA PHE A 61 32.94 13.30 -53.99
C PHE A 61 34.19 12.71 -53.32
N ASN A 62 34.95 13.53 -52.58
CA ASN A 62 36.18 13.10 -51.91
C ASN A 62 35.86 12.30 -50.63
N THR A 63 35.42 11.06 -50.81
CA THR A 63 34.93 10.16 -49.77
C THR A 63 35.96 9.80 -48.69
N VAL A 64 37.25 9.74 -49.05
CA VAL A 64 38.34 9.40 -48.12
C VAL A 64 38.50 10.46 -47.04
N THR A 65 38.48 11.75 -47.40
CA THR A 65 38.65 12.84 -46.42
C THR A 65 37.45 12.94 -45.47
N TRP A 66 36.24 12.70 -45.98
CA TRP A 66 35.02 12.65 -45.18
C TRP A 66 35.01 11.44 -44.22
N ALA A 67 35.39 10.25 -44.70
CA ALA A 67 35.50 9.06 -43.85
C ALA A 67 36.52 9.27 -42.72
N ASP A 68 37.65 9.92 -43.01
CA ASP A 68 38.68 10.25 -42.03
C ASP A 68 38.22 11.26 -40.98
N ALA A 69 37.52 12.31 -41.40
CA ALA A 69 36.93 13.28 -40.49
C ALA A 69 35.88 12.63 -39.57
N LEU A 70 34.97 11.83 -40.14
CA LEU A 70 33.93 11.13 -39.40
C LEU A 70 34.50 10.12 -38.40
N LEU A 71 35.53 9.37 -38.79
CA LEU A 71 36.20 8.44 -37.89
C LEU A 71 36.82 9.17 -36.70
N ARG A 72 37.54 10.29 -36.93
CA ARG A 72 38.14 11.09 -35.85
C ARG A 72 37.08 11.64 -34.89
N THR A 73 35.97 12.16 -35.41
CA THR A 73 34.88 12.69 -34.58
C THR A 73 34.19 11.58 -33.79
N THR A 74 33.89 10.46 -34.42
CA THR A 74 33.18 9.34 -33.79
C THR A 74 34.03 8.66 -32.71
N VAL A 75 35.34 8.49 -32.95
CA VAL A 75 36.28 8.01 -31.93
C VAL A 75 36.35 8.99 -30.75
N THR A 76 36.39 10.31 -31.00
CA THR A 76 36.37 11.30 -29.92
C THR A 76 35.09 11.20 -29.08
N ILE A 77 33.92 11.07 -29.72
CA ILE A 77 32.64 10.88 -29.03
C ILE A 77 32.64 9.60 -28.21
N PHE A 78 33.19 8.51 -28.75
CA PHE A 78 33.33 7.24 -28.03
C PHE A 78 34.23 7.38 -26.80
N VAL A 79 35.39 8.04 -26.92
CA VAL A 79 36.31 8.27 -25.80
C VAL A 79 35.66 9.15 -24.72
N LEU A 80 34.97 10.23 -25.10
CA LEU A 80 34.19 11.05 -24.17
C LEU A 80 33.08 10.22 -23.49
N GLY A 81 32.40 9.38 -24.25
CA GLY A 81 31.38 8.46 -23.75
C GLY A 81 31.91 7.50 -22.70
N VAL A 82 33.03 6.81 -22.99
CA VAL A 82 33.71 5.91 -22.04
C VAL A 82 34.17 6.68 -20.79
N SER A 83 34.66 7.92 -20.97
CA SER A 83 35.10 8.76 -19.85
C SER A 83 33.93 9.15 -18.94
N LEU A 84 32.77 9.49 -19.52
CA LEU A 84 31.53 9.74 -18.79
C LEU A 84 31.00 8.49 -18.09
N VAL A 85 31.06 7.32 -18.73
CA VAL A 85 30.66 6.04 -18.11
C VAL A 85 31.58 5.70 -16.93
N ASN A 86 32.89 5.90 -17.07
CA ASN A 86 33.83 5.69 -15.97
C ASN A 86 33.63 6.70 -14.84
N LEU A 87 33.37 7.96 -15.17
CA LEU A 87 33.04 8.99 -14.19
C LEU A 87 31.76 8.60 -13.43
N THR A 88 30.70 8.23 -14.13
CA THR A 88 29.43 7.80 -13.52
C THR A 88 29.56 6.53 -12.70
N ARG A 89 30.45 5.60 -13.08
CA ARG A 89 30.78 4.41 -12.29
C ARG A 89 31.57 4.74 -11.02
N ALA A 90 32.59 5.59 -11.12
CA ALA A 90 33.33 6.07 -9.95
C ALA A 90 32.41 6.84 -8.98
N ILE A 91 31.46 7.61 -9.51
CA ILE A 91 30.41 8.24 -8.72
C ILE A 91 29.46 7.20 -8.14
N SER A 92 29.12 6.14 -8.85
CA SER A 92 28.30 5.04 -8.30
C SER A 92 28.98 4.36 -7.11
N GLU A 93 30.31 4.34 -7.06
CA GLU A 93 31.07 3.77 -5.95
C GLU A 93 31.12 4.74 -4.75
N ALA A 94 31.09 6.06 -4.99
CA ALA A 94 31.10 7.11 -3.96
C ALA A 94 29.71 7.58 -3.49
N GLY A 95 28.68 7.47 -4.35
CA GLY A 95 27.29 7.84 -4.14
C GLY A 95 26.42 6.80 -4.85
N ARG A 96 25.99 5.80 -4.08
CA ARG A 96 25.46 4.52 -4.61
C ARG A 96 24.33 4.67 -5.61
N PHE A 97 23.53 5.73 -5.53
CA PHE A 97 22.33 5.88 -6.33
C PHE A 97 22.47 6.70 -7.62
N THR A 98 23.28 7.76 -7.63
CA THR A 98 23.41 8.67 -8.79
C THR A 98 23.93 7.94 -10.03
N GLY A 99 24.84 6.98 -9.85
CA GLY A 99 25.33 6.12 -10.92
C GLY A 99 24.27 5.18 -11.49
N VAL A 100 23.42 4.60 -10.64
CA VAL A 100 22.30 3.73 -11.07
C VAL A 100 21.25 4.51 -11.85
N TYR A 101 20.89 5.71 -11.36
CA TYR A 101 20.01 6.63 -12.08
C TYR A 101 20.59 6.97 -13.45
N LEU A 102 21.85 7.45 -13.51
CA LEU A 102 22.45 7.85 -14.79
C LEU A 102 22.57 6.67 -15.75
N ASN A 103 22.90 5.48 -15.26
CA ASN A 103 22.97 4.27 -16.09
C ASN A 103 21.62 3.95 -16.75
N ARG A 104 20.52 3.94 -15.98
CA ARG A 104 19.17 3.63 -16.49
C ARG A 104 18.55 4.78 -17.27
N SER A 105 18.59 6.00 -16.74
CA SER A 105 18.02 7.20 -17.37
C SER A 105 18.70 7.52 -18.68
N CYS A 106 20.04 7.44 -18.74
CA CYS A 106 20.77 7.65 -19.97
C CYS A 106 20.88 6.41 -20.86
N ARG A 107 20.43 5.22 -20.40
CA ARG A 107 20.61 3.95 -21.12
C ARG A 107 22.05 3.78 -21.61
N MET A 108 23.00 3.89 -20.69
CA MET A 108 24.43 3.94 -21.04
C MET A 108 24.86 2.72 -21.87
N GLU A 109 24.25 1.55 -21.66
CA GLU A 109 24.47 0.37 -22.50
C GLU A 109 24.12 0.62 -23.97
N VAL A 110 22.96 1.21 -24.25
CA VAL A 110 22.51 1.55 -25.62
C VAL A 110 23.42 2.62 -26.22
N PHE A 111 23.80 3.62 -25.44
CA PHE A 111 24.74 4.65 -25.87
C PHE A 111 26.12 4.05 -26.22
N CYS A 112 26.68 3.19 -25.38
CA CYS A 112 27.94 2.49 -25.65
C CYS A 112 27.85 1.59 -26.90
N CYS A 113 26.76 0.85 -27.06
CA CYS A 113 26.58 -0.01 -28.24
C CYS A 113 26.43 0.82 -29.54
N THR A 114 25.65 1.90 -29.52
CA THR A 114 25.43 2.75 -30.69
C THR A 114 26.70 3.53 -31.08
N THR A 115 27.47 4.05 -30.11
CA THR A 115 28.77 4.67 -30.38
C THR A 115 29.78 3.66 -30.94
N LEU A 116 29.82 2.43 -30.42
CA LEU A 116 30.65 1.36 -30.99
C LEU A 116 30.25 1.03 -32.43
N VAL A 117 28.94 0.89 -32.71
CA VAL A 117 28.43 0.65 -34.07
C VAL A 117 28.78 1.83 -34.99
N ALA A 118 28.70 3.07 -34.52
CA ALA A 118 29.10 4.24 -35.30
C ALA A 118 30.60 4.19 -35.67
N VAL A 119 31.47 3.81 -34.72
CA VAL A 119 32.91 3.61 -34.99
C VAL A 119 33.11 2.52 -36.05
N LEU A 120 32.39 1.40 -35.94
CA LEU A 120 32.47 0.30 -36.91
C LEU A 120 32.00 0.74 -38.31
N ILE A 121 30.91 1.49 -38.43
CA ILE A 121 30.43 2.01 -39.73
C ILE A 121 31.48 2.96 -40.33
N ALA A 122 32.08 3.84 -39.53
CA ALA A 122 33.13 4.74 -40.00
C ALA A 122 34.41 4.00 -40.43
N LEU A 123 34.80 2.95 -39.69
CA LEU A 123 35.93 2.09 -40.07
C LEU A 123 35.67 1.35 -41.38
N LEU A 124 34.48 0.77 -41.55
CA LEU A 124 34.08 0.12 -42.79
C LEU A 124 34.13 1.11 -43.96
N ALA A 125 33.52 2.30 -43.82
CA ALA A 125 33.55 3.32 -44.85
C ALA A 125 34.99 3.66 -45.29
N ARG A 126 35.93 3.77 -44.34
CA ARG A 126 37.35 3.99 -44.63
C ARG A 126 38.00 2.79 -45.33
N SER A 127 37.77 1.57 -44.85
CA SER A 127 38.36 0.35 -45.43
C SER A 127 37.87 0.05 -46.85
N PHE A 128 36.64 0.43 -47.17
CA PHE A 128 36.05 0.27 -48.50
C PHE A 128 36.37 1.43 -49.45
N ALA A 129 36.95 2.53 -48.95
CA ALA A 129 37.17 3.74 -49.73
C ALA A 129 38.09 3.56 -50.95
N SER A 130 38.92 2.51 -50.97
CA SER A 130 39.86 2.24 -52.07
C SER A 130 39.32 1.31 -53.17
N TRP A 131 38.18 0.64 -52.98
CA TRP A 131 37.73 -0.41 -53.92
C TRP A 131 36.21 -0.55 -54.10
N ALA A 132 35.39 0.11 -53.28
CA ALA A 132 33.94 0.05 -53.41
C ALA A 132 33.39 1.03 -54.47
N PRO A 133 32.22 0.73 -55.07
CA PRO A 133 31.53 1.66 -55.96
C PRO A 133 31.20 2.99 -55.25
N VAL A 134 31.37 4.12 -55.95
CA VAL A 134 31.19 5.47 -55.39
C VAL A 134 29.83 5.65 -54.72
N GLY A 135 28.74 5.15 -55.31
CA GLY A 135 27.40 5.23 -54.71
C GLY A 135 27.27 4.50 -53.37
N LEU A 136 27.88 3.31 -53.24
CA LEU A 136 27.91 2.55 -52.00
C LEU A 136 28.77 3.26 -50.94
N LEU A 137 29.91 3.82 -51.37
CA LEU A 137 30.83 4.54 -50.50
C LEU A 137 30.23 5.85 -49.97
N CYS A 138 29.58 6.64 -50.83
CA CYS A 138 28.82 7.83 -50.41
C CYS A 138 27.67 7.47 -49.45
N GLY A 139 27.00 6.34 -49.68
CA GLY A 139 26.01 5.78 -48.76
C GLY A 139 26.60 5.46 -47.37
N LEU A 140 27.74 4.77 -47.32
CA LEU A 140 28.43 4.43 -46.07
C LEU A 140 28.96 5.67 -45.34
N CYS A 141 29.54 6.64 -46.03
CA CYS A 141 30.00 7.91 -45.44
C CYS A 141 28.82 8.71 -44.88
N ALA A 142 27.70 8.79 -45.59
CA ALA A 142 26.52 9.48 -45.09
C ALA A 142 25.87 8.71 -43.92
N ALA A 143 25.79 7.38 -43.98
CA ALA A 143 25.34 6.56 -42.85
C ALA A 143 26.23 6.76 -41.60
N ALA A 144 27.55 6.86 -41.78
CA ALA A 144 28.49 7.20 -40.72
C ALA A 144 28.19 8.61 -40.15
N LEU A 145 27.94 9.62 -41.00
CA LEU A 145 27.53 10.96 -40.56
C LEU A 145 26.23 10.92 -39.75
N GLY A 146 25.21 10.18 -40.21
CA GLY A 146 23.96 9.98 -39.48
C GLY A 146 24.18 9.30 -38.12
N ALA A 147 25.07 8.32 -38.06
CA ALA A 147 25.49 7.68 -36.81
C ALA A 147 26.17 8.68 -35.87
N THR A 148 27.12 9.47 -36.37
CA THR A 148 27.85 10.50 -35.59
C THR A 148 26.89 11.56 -35.03
N VAL A 149 25.95 12.05 -35.84
CA VAL A 149 24.92 13.01 -35.40
C VAL A 149 24.03 12.38 -34.31
N GLY A 150 23.59 11.14 -34.51
CA GLY A 150 22.83 10.41 -33.50
C GLY A 150 23.60 10.27 -32.18
N CYS A 151 24.88 9.92 -32.24
CA CYS A 151 25.73 9.81 -31.06
C CYS A 151 25.99 11.16 -30.37
N LEU A 152 26.12 12.26 -31.11
CA LEU A 152 26.27 13.61 -30.54
C LEU A 152 25.04 14.05 -29.76
N VAL A 153 23.86 13.83 -30.34
CA VAL A 153 22.58 14.13 -29.71
C VAL A 153 22.42 13.33 -28.41
N MET A 154 22.73 12.04 -28.45
CA MET A 154 22.73 11.17 -27.27
C MET A 154 23.74 11.63 -26.21
N LEU A 155 24.96 11.99 -26.62
CA LEU A 155 26.00 12.50 -25.71
C LEU A 155 25.57 13.82 -25.05
N ALA A 156 24.95 14.73 -25.79
CA ALA A 156 24.43 15.98 -25.23
C ALA A 156 23.36 15.73 -24.15
N PHE A 157 22.47 14.75 -24.38
CA PHE A 157 21.50 14.32 -23.36
C PHE A 157 22.19 13.76 -22.11
N VAL A 158 23.18 12.87 -22.28
CA VAL A 158 23.97 12.31 -21.17
C VAL A 158 24.63 13.42 -20.35
N ILE A 159 25.26 14.40 -21.02
CA ILE A 159 25.93 15.52 -20.34
C ILE A 159 24.90 16.37 -19.58
N LEU A 160 23.76 16.69 -20.18
CA LEU A 160 22.71 17.48 -19.53
C LEU A 160 22.15 16.77 -18.29
N GLU A 161 21.86 15.48 -18.37
CA GLU A 161 21.40 14.69 -17.23
C GLU A 161 22.48 14.57 -16.15
N THR A 162 23.74 14.40 -16.56
CA THR A 162 24.87 14.40 -15.63
C THR A 162 24.94 15.73 -14.88
N ILE A 163 24.90 16.88 -15.58
CA ILE A 163 24.88 18.22 -14.97
C ILE A 163 23.68 18.38 -14.02
N ARG A 164 22.48 17.91 -14.40
CA ARG A 164 21.29 17.98 -13.55
C ARG A 164 21.47 17.23 -12.23
N CYS A 165 22.08 16.04 -12.27
CA CYS A 165 22.41 15.26 -11.07
C CYS A 165 23.46 15.94 -10.17
N PHE A 166 24.21 16.91 -10.68
CA PHE A 166 25.24 17.63 -9.93
C PHE A 166 24.80 18.99 -9.40
N LEU A 167 23.69 19.53 -9.90
CA LEU A 167 23.13 20.76 -9.35
C LEU A 167 22.46 20.44 -8.00
N PRO A 168 22.94 20.96 -6.86
CA PRO A 168 22.45 20.56 -5.54
C PRO A 168 20.93 20.70 -5.39
N GLY A 169 20.38 21.79 -5.92
CA GLY A 169 18.93 22.06 -5.89
C GLY A 169 18.07 21.13 -6.76
N LYS A 170 18.66 20.40 -7.72
CA LYS A 170 17.93 19.48 -8.63
C LYS A 170 18.27 18.01 -8.40
N ALA A 171 19.42 17.72 -7.81
CA ALA A 171 19.88 16.36 -7.58
C ALA A 171 18.91 15.55 -6.69
N VAL A 172 18.47 16.15 -5.57
CA VAL A 172 17.49 15.52 -4.67
C VAL A 172 16.18 15.27 -5.40
N GLU A 173 15.65 16.27 -6.11
CA GLU A 173 14.40 16.14 -6.86
C GLU A 173 14.45 15.00 -7.89
N VAL A 174 15.53 14.94 -8.68
CA VAL A 174 15.71 13.91 -9.71
C VAL A 174 15.81 12.51 -9.10
N VAL A 175 16.63 12.36 -8.04
CA VAL A 175 16.83 11.10 -7.33
C VAL A 175 15.54 10.62 -6.68
N SER A 176 14.86 11.48 -5.93
CA SER A 176 13.64 11.13 -5.22
C SER A 176 12.51 10.78 -6.18
N ASN A 177 12.33 11.54 -7.27
CA ASN A 177 11.31 11.23 -8.28
C ASN A 177 11.58 9.90 -8.97
N TYR A 178 12.83 9.59 -9.29
CA TYR A 178 13.16 8.30 -9.90
C TYR A 178 12.96 7.13 -8.93
N ALA A 179 13.46 7.23 -7.69
CA ALA A 179 13.28 6.18 -6.68
C ALA A 179 11.80 5.94 -6.36
N ALA A 180 11.04 7.01 -6.13
CA ALA A 180 9.60 6.92 -5.87
C ALA A 180 8.83 6.28 -7.03
N ARG A 181 9.20 6.59 -8.27
CA ARG A 181 8.58 5.99 -9.46
C ARG A 181 8.88 4.50 -9.58
N GLU A 182 10.13 4.11 -9.36
CA GLU A 182 10.55 2.71 -9.34
C GLU A 182 9.80 1.92 -8.24
N LEU A 183 9.63 2.51 -7.05
CA LEU A 183 8.80 1.94 -6.00
C LEU A 183 7.31 1.86 -6.37
N THR A 184 6.78 2.88 -7.05
CA THR A 184 5.39 2.89 -7.53
C THR A 184 5.16 1.77 -8.54
N TYR A 185 6.07 1.62 -9.49
CA TYR A 185 6.03 0.56 -10.48
C TYR A 185 6.08 -0.81 -9.81
N ALA A 186 7.01 -1.01 -8.87
CA ALA A 186 7.11 -2.24 -8.11
C ALA A 186 5.86 -2.55 -7.31
N TYR A 187 5.25 -1.55 -6.70
CA TYR A 187 4.00 -1.70 -6.00
C TYR A 187 2.85 -2.13 -6.92
N VAL A 188 2.63 -1.42 -8.04
CA VAL A 188 1.56 -1.74 -9.01
C VAL A 188 1.76 -3.15 -9.58
N LYS A 189 3.01 -3.53 -9.80
CA LYS A 189 3.39 -4.86 -10.26
C LYS A 189 3.12 -5.93 -9.21
N GLU A 190 3.52 -5.73 -7.96
CA GLU A 190 3.19 -6.62 -6.83
C GLU A 190 1.66 -6.78 -6.70
N THR A 191 0.91 -5.68 -6.88
CA THR A 191 -0.55 -5.62 -6.89
C THR A 191 -1.15 -6.49 -7.98
N PHE A 192 -0.65 -6.35 -9.20
CA PHE A 192 -1.11 -7.16 -10.32
C PHE A 192 -0.83 -8.64 -10.08
N VAL A 193 0.37 -8.99 -9.60
CA VAL A 193 0.73 -10.38 -9.29
C VAL A 193 -0.19 -10.98 -8.23
N LYS A 194 -0.43 -10.27 -7.13
CA LYS A 194 -1.36 -10.73 -6.07
C LYS A 194 -2.78 -10.90 -6.60
N LEU A 195 -3.30 -9.94 -7.37
CA LEU A 195 -4.64 -10.03 -7.95
C LEU A 195 -4.77 -11.25 -8.87
N VAL A 196 -3.77 -11.49 -9.72
CA VAL A 196 -3.73 -12.68 -10.59
C VAL A 196 -3.72 -13.96 -9.76
N ARG A 197 -2.92 -14.02 -8.69
CA ARG A 197 -2.90 -15.18 -7.76
C ARG A 197 -4.24 -15.41 -7.07
N THR A 198 -4.86 -14.36 -6.52
CA THR A 198 -6.17 -14.44 -5.86
C THR A 198 -7.24 -14.91 -6.83
N LYS A 199 -7.29 -14.37 -8.05
CA LYS A 199 -8.24 -14.80 -9.09
C LYS A 199 -8.00 -16.24 -9.53
N GLN A 200 -6.76 -16.65 -9.72
CA GLN A 200 -6.44 -18.04 -10.07
C GLN A 200 -6.81 -19.01 -8.96
N ARG A 201 -6.56 -18.64 -7.69
CA ARG A 201 -6.99 -19.43 -6.54
C ARG A 201 -8.51 -19.55 -6.50
N ALA A 202 -9.24 -18.43 -6.58
CA ALA A 202 -10.71 -18.43 -6.59
C ALA A 202 -11.28 -19.24 -7.77
N PHE A 203 -10.69 -19.12 -8.95
CA PHE A 203 -11.06 -19.91 -10.12
C PHE A 203 -10.85 -21.42 -9.88
N LEU A 204 -9.70 -21.81 -9.31
CA LEU A 204 -9.41 -23.21 -8.99
C LEU A 204 -10.36 -23.75 -7.91
N GLU A 205 -10.66 -22.96 -6.87
CA GLU A 205 -11.64 -23.30 -5.83
C GLU A 205 -13.02 -23.58 -6.44
N GLN A 206 -13.53 -22.64 -7.25
CA GLN A 206 -14.83 -22.79 -7.92
C GLN A 206 -14.85 -23.96 -8.90
N SER A 207 -13.79 -24.14 -9.69
CA SER A 207 -13.68 -25.25 -10.63
C SER A 207 -13.69 -26.60 -9.89
N CYS A 208 -13.02 -26.70 -8.74
CA CYS A 208 -13.06 -27.94 -7.97
C CYS A 208 -14.42 -28.24 -7.36
N LEU A 209 -15.12 -27.22 -6.85
CA LEU A 209 -16.46 -27.40 -6.28
C LEU A 209 -17.52 -27.72 -7.34
N ARG A 210 -17.37 -27.20 -8.57
CA ARG A 210 -18.37 -27.34 -9.62
C ARG A 210 -18.13 -28.55 -10.52
N ASP A 211 -16.88 -28.76 -10.94
CA ASP A 211 -16.56 -29.63 -12.07
C ASP A 211 -15.90 -30.95 -11.66
N TYR A 212 -15.45 -31.08 -10.41
CA TYR A 212 -14.78 -32.29 -9.90
C TYR A 212 -15.58 -32.96 -8.78
N LYS A 213 -15.56 -34.30 -8.76
CA LYS A 213 -16.21 -35.10 -7.70
C LYS A 213 -15.22 -35.62 -6.66
N SER A 214 -14.00 -35.93 -7.10
CA SER A 214 -12.96 -36.58 -6.32
C SER A 214 -11.75 -35.66 -6.08
N ILE A 215 -11.69 -34.51 -6.72
CA ILE A 215 -10.68 -33.47 -6.47
C ILE A 215 -11.27 -32.37 -5.59
N HIS A 216 -10.69 -32.21 -4.40
CA HIS A 216 -11.07 -31.20 -3.42
C HIS A 216 -10.24 -29.92 -3.57
N PRO A 217 -10.84 -28.75 -3.27
CA PRO A 217 -10.21 -27.46 -3.49
C PRO A 217 -9.07 -27.15 -2.50
N PRO A 218 -8.20 -26.17 -2.81
CA PRO A 218 -7.09 -25.77 -1.95
C PRO A 218 -7.43 -25.36 -0.52
N SER A 219 -8.60 -24.76 -0.30
CA SER A 219 -9.11 -24.40 1.03
C SER A 219 -9.17 -25.59 1.99
N GLN A 220 -9.47 -26.79 1.48
CA GLN A 220 -9.58 -28.00 2.30
C GLN A 220 -8.22 -28.68 2.55
N TYR A 221 -7.19 -28.34 1.76
CA TYR A 221 -5.86 -28.92 1.90
C TYR A 221 -5.22 -28.63 3.26
N TYR A 222 -5.29 -27.39 3.74
CA TYR A 222 -4.69 -27.02 5.04
C TYR A 222 -5.38 -27.72 6.21
N THR A 223 -6.72 -27.76 6.20
CA THR A 223 -7.50 -28.52 7.17
C THR A 223 -7.07 -29.98 7.19
N ARG A 224 -6.80 -30.55 6.01
CA ARG A 224 -6.31 -31.93 5.88
C ARG A 224 -4.90 -32.12 6.41
N VAL A 225 -3.95 -31.24 6.05
CA VAL A 225 -2.57 -31.25 6.55
C VAL A 225 -2.53 -31.24 8.09
N VAL A 226 -3.30 -30.35 8.71
CA VAL A 226 -3.43 -30.27 10.18
C VAL A 226 -4.03 -31.56 10.74
N TRP A 227 -5.07 -32.11 10.10
CA TRP A 227 -5.69 -33.36 10.52
C TRP A 227 -4.73 -34.55 10.49
N THR A 228 -3.93 -34.71 9.42
CA THR A 228 -2.88 -35.73 9.33
C THR A 228 -1.82 -35.56 10.42
N HIS A 229 -1.36 -34.33 10.65
CA HIS A 229 -0.38 -34.07 11.73
C HIS A 229 -0.89 -34.43 13.13
N LEU A 230 -2.18 -34.22 13.40
CA LEU A 230 -2.81 -34.54 14.68
C LEU A 230 -3.13 -36.03 14.84
N ASN A 231 -3.13 -36.84 13.77
CA ASN A 231 -3.55 -38.25 13.79
C ASN A 231 -2.55 -39.23 13.13
N PRO A 232 -1.26 -39.23 13.53
CA PRO A 232 -0.19 -39.96 12.83
C PRO A 232 -0.35 -41.49 12.76
N GLY A 233 -1.26 -42.09 13.55
CA GLY A 233 -1.54 -43.53 13.57
C GLY A 233 -2.68 -44.00 12.65
N ARG A 234 -3.54 -43.10 12.15
CA ARG A 234 -4.63 -43.41 11.19
C ARG A 234 -4.22 -43.19 9.72
N ASP A 235 -2.98 -42.75 9.51
CA ASP A 235 -2.42 -42.18 8.28
C ASP A 235 -1.98 -43.17 7.19
N ARG A 236 -2.32 -44.46 7.26
CA ARG A 236 -2.02 -45.37 6.14
C ARG A 236 -2.83 -45.09 4.86
N THR A 237 -3.81 -44.20 4.95
CA THR A 237 -4.72 -43.86 3.84
C THR A 237 -4.35 -42.58 3.10
N ASP A 238 -3.59 -41.67 3.72
CA ASP A 238 -3.21 -40.38 3.16
C ASP A 238 -1.74 -40.41 2.72
N ARG A 239 -1.46 -39.95 1.49
CA ARG A 239 -0.10 -39.80 0.98
C ARG A 239 0.07 -38.47 0.26
N ALA A 240 0.99 -37.65 0.76
CA ALA A 240 1.40 -36.42 0.09
C ALA A 240 2.13 -36.74 -1.22
N ILE A 241 1.77 -36.05 -2.31
CA ILE A 241 2.49 -36.15 -3.59
C ILE A 241 3.61 -35.11 -3.59
N PRO A 242 4.88 -35.51 -3.47
CA PRO A 242 5.99 -34.57 -3.58
C PRO A 242 6.15 -34.09 -5.02
N TRP A 243 6.63 -32.87 -5.15
CA TRP A 243 7.08 -32.27 -6.38
C TRP A 243 8.60 -32.25 -6.38
N ASP A 244 9.19 -33.05 -7.27
CA ASP A 244 10.63 -33.29 -7.27
C ASP A 244 11.42 -32.14 -7.94
N LYS A 245 10.74 -31.10 -8.44
CA LYS A 245 11.40 -29.93 -9.05
C LYS A 245 11.59 -28.84 -8.01
N HIS A 246 12.83 -28.38 -7.85
CA HIS A 246 13.12 -27.17 -7.09
C HIS A 246 12.43 -25.98 -7.75
N ALA A 247 11.53 -25.31 -7.03
CA ALA A 247 11.07 -23.99 -7.46
C ALA A 247 12.25 -23.02 -7.26
N THR A 248 12.66 -22.37 -8.34
CA THR A 248 13.50 -21.18 -8.26
C THR A 248 12.61 -19.96 -8.05
N ASP A 249 13.18 -18.85 -7.60
CA ASP A 249 12.44 -17.60 -7.40
C ASP A 249 11.75 -17.10 -8.67
N ALA A 250 12.27 -17.51 -9.83
CA ALA A 250 11.69 -17.22 -11.14
C ALA A 250 10.48 -18.10 -11.51
N ASN A 251 10.14 -19.17 -10.77
CA ASN A 251 9.13 -20.18 -11.16
C ASN A 251 8.27 -20.64 -9.97
N ARG A 252 7.86 -19.70 -9.11
CA ARG A 252 7.15 -19.99 -7.85
C ARG A 252 5.65 -20.25 -7.99
N GLN A 253 5.04 -20.05 -9.17
CA GLN A 253 3.60 -20.25 -9.34
C GLN A 253 3.27 -21.57 -10.05
N ARG A 254 2.24 -22.27 -9.54
CA ARG A 254 1.70 -23.48 -10.17
C ARG A 254 0.48 -23.12 -11.00
N ASP A 255 0.55 -23.46 -12.27
CA ASP A 255 -0.59 -23.43 -13.18
C ASP A 255 -1.13 -24.85 -13.36
N TYR A 256 -2.42 -25.03 -13.07
CA TYR A 256 -3.10 -26.30 -13.14
C TYR A 256 -3.87 -26.40 -14.45
N ALA A 257 -3.44 -27.30 -15.33
CA ALA A 257 -4.11 -27.57 -16.59
C ALA A 257 -5.48 -28.25 -16.33
N VAL A 258 -6.56 -27.46 -16.36
CA VAL A 258 -7.95 -27.88 -16.08
C VAL A 258 -8.34 -29.16 -16.81
N HIS A 259 -8.07 -29.25 -18.11
CA HIS A 259 -8.39 -30.45 -18.91
C HIS A 259 -7.69 -31.73 -18.39
N ARG A 260 -6.49 -31.62 -17.81
CA ARG A 260 -5.77 -32.76 -17.22
C ARG A 260 -6.30 -33.10 -15.84
N LEU A 261 -6.73 -32.09 -15.08
CA LEU A 261 -7.41 -32.32 -13.80
C LEU A 261 -8.76 -33.04 -14.01
N GLN A 262 -9.54 -32.70 -15.04
CA GLN A 262 -10.77 -33.43 -15.39
C GLN A 262 -10.53 -34.90 -15.75
N ALA A 263 -9.42 -35.21 -16.43
CA ALA A 263 -9.05 -36.59 -16.70
C ALA A 263 -8.63 -37.33 -15.42
N LEU A 264 -7.92 -36.64 -14.52
CA LEU A 264 -7.50 -37.17 -13.23
C LEU A 264 -8.69 -37.42 -12.29
N ASP A 265 -9.68 -36.54 -12.27
CA ASP A 265 -10.89 -36.67 -11.45
C ASP A 265 -11.67 -37.96 -11.79
N ARG A 266 -11.84 -38.23 -13.08
CA ARG A 266 -12.48 -39.47 -13.55
C ARG A 266 -11.73 -40.72 -13.07
N TYR A 267 -10.41 -40.71 -13.18
CA TYR A 267 -9.57 -41.83 -12.71
C TYR A 267 -9.63 -42.01 -11.18
N LEU A 268 -9.66 -40.91 -10.43
CA LEU A 268 -9.81 -40.94 -8.97
C LEU A 268 -11.17 -41.52 -8.57
N GLY A 269 -12.24 -41.14 -9.25
CA GLY A 269 -13.58 -41.71 -9.05
C GLY A 269 -13.65 -43.21 -9.29
N GLU A 270 -13.04 -43.71 -10.38
CA GLU A 270 -12.99 -45.14 -10.71
C GLU A 270 -12.19 -45.96 -9.69
N THR A 271 -11.16 -45.36 -9.08
CA THR A 271 -10.28 -46.02 -8.11
C THR A 271 -10.73 -45.85 -6.65
N GLY A 272 -11.78 -45.07 -6.40
CA GLY A 272 -12.26 -44.76 -5.05
C GLY A 272 -11.28 -43.92 -4.23
N ALA A 273 -10.48 -43.08 -4.91
CA ALA A 273 -9.52 -42.18 -4.31
C ALA A 273 -9.99 -40.72 -4.39
N GLU A 274 -9.47 -39.89 -3.51
CA GLU A 274 -9.72 -38.46 -3.43
C GLU A 274 -8.39 -37.70 -3.42
N LEU A 275 -8.35 -36.50 -4.01
CA LEU A 275 -7.18 -35.66 -4.08
C LEU A 275 -7.49 -34.28 -3.49
N PHE A 276 -6.77 -33.90 -2.45
CA PHE A 276 -6.78 -32.54 -1.90
C PHE A 276 -5.65 -31.76 -2.56
N LEU A 277 -5.98 -30.81 -3.45
CA LEU A 277 -4.97 -30.00 -4.14
C LEU A 277 -4.36 -28.98 -3.19
N SER A 278 -3.05 -28.79 -3.23
CA SER A 278 -2.41 -27.66 -2.54
C SER A 278 -2.73 -26.32 -3.22
N ALA A 279 -2.55 -25.21 -2.51
CA ALA A 279 -2.64 -23.88 -3.11
C ALA A 279 -1.68 -23.71 -4.31
N PRO A 280 -2.05 -22.87 -5.29
CA PRO A 280 -1.19 -22.54 -6.44
C PRO A 280 0.07 -21.75 -6.03
N GLU A 281 0.10 -21.21 -4.82
CA GLU A 281 1.22 -20.46 -4.24
C GLU A 281 2.25 -21.38 -3.57
N TYR A 282 3.52 -21.01 -3.69
CA TYR A 282 4.62 -21.78 -3.12
C TYR A 282 5.02 -21.24 -1.75
N THR A 283 4.75 -22.00 -0.68
CA THR A 283 5.14 -21.65 0.69
C THR A 283 6.24 -22.59 1.22
N GLY A 284 7.50 -22.36 0.83
CA GLY A 284 8.67 -22.93 1.53
C GLY A 284 9.24 -24.26 1.01
N LYS A 285 9.93 -25.00 1.90
CA LYS A 285 10.93 -26.03 1.53
C LYS A 285 10.38 -27.43 1.17
N GLN A 286 9.14 -27.77 1.50
CA GLN A 286 8.54 -29.04 1.09
C GLN A 286 7.39 -28.81 0.12
N VAL A 287 7.58 -29.33 -1.09
CA VAL A 287 6.72 -29.04 -2.23
C VAL A 287 5.76 -30.20 -2.42
N ALA A 288 4.64 -30.22 -1.69
CA ALA A 288 3.57 -31.16 -2.00
C ALA A 288 2.62 -30.54 -3.03
N LEU A 289 2.22 -31.30 -4.06
CA LEU A 289 1.20 -30.90 -5.04
C LEU A 289 -0.23 -31.08 -4.52
N GLY A 290 -0.37 -31.92 -3.49
CA GLY A 290 -1.63 -32.33 -2.91
C GLY A 290 -1.46 -33.57 -2.05
N ILE A 291 -2.54 -33.96 -1.36
CA ILE A 291 -2.63 -35.20 -0.58
C ILE A 291 -3.65 -36.10 -1.26
N VAL A 292 -3.27 -37.35 -1.53
CA VAL A 292 -4.19 -38.38 -2.04
C VAL A 292 -4.66 -39.23 -0.88
N ARG A 293 -5.96 -39.51 -0.86
CA ARG A 293 -6.61 -40.37 0.10
C ARG A 293 -7.36 -41.49 -0.62
N SER A 294 -7.46 -42.66 0.01
CA SER A 294 -8.38 -43.72 -0.44
C SER A 294 -9.52 -43.88 0.56
N ALA A 295 -10.76 -43.98 0.06
CA ALA A 295 -11.94 -44.22 0.88
C ALA A 295 -12.00 -45.68 1.38
N ASN A 296 -11.37 -46.62 0.66
CA ASN A 296 -11.54 -48.07 0.84
C ASN A 296 -10.35 -48.74 1.53
N GLY A 297 -9.56 -48.00 2.31
CA GLY A 297 -8.37 -48.51 3.03
C GLY A 297 -7.05 -47.97 2.45
N PRO A 298 -5.91 -48.62 2.76
CA PRO A 298 -4.59 -48.10 2.37
C PRO A 298 -4.44 -47.98 0.86
N LEU A 299 -3.91 -46.84 0.41
CA LEU A 299 -3.75 -46.52 -1.00
C LEU A 299 -2.77 -47.52 -1.65
N LYS A 300 -3.22 -48.24 -2.68
CA LYS A 300 -2.35 -49.16 -3.45
C LYS A 300 -1.23 -48.37 -4.11
N ASP A 301 0.01 -48.88 -4.07
CA ASP A 301 1.18 -48.17 -4.61
C ASP A 301 1.04 -47.83 -6.10
N GLY A 302 0.40 -48.71 -6.88
CA GLY A 302 0.10 -48.46 -8.30
C GLY A 302 -0.77 -47.21 -8.49
N VAL A 303 -1.88 -47.12 -7.76
CA VAL A 303 -2.81 -45.96 -7.81
C VAL A 303 -2.09 -44.68 -7.41
N TYR A 304 -1.32 -44.70 -6.32
CA TYR A 304 -0.51 -43.56 -5.90
C TYR A 304 0.47 -43.11 -6.99
N SER A 305 1.18 -44.04 -7.61
CA SER A 305 2.17 -43.75 -8.65
C SER A 305 1.54 -43.13 -9.90
N ASP A 306 0.34 -43.59 -10.29
CA ASP A 306 -0.38 -43.09 -11.45
C ASP A 306 -0.99 -41.71 -11.19
N VAL A 307 -1.60 -41.51 -10.02
CA VAL A 307 -2.10 -40.19 -9.60
C VAL A 307 -0.95 -39.19 -9.50
N SER A 308 0.18 -39.58 -8.90
CA SER A 308 1.39 -38.76 -8.84
C SER A 308 1.89 -38.38 -10.22
N ARG A 309 1.99 -39.33 -11.16
CA ARG A 309 2.41 -39.08 -12.55
C ARG A 309 1.46 -38.14 -13.29
N CYS A 310 0.15 -38.35 -13.14
CA CYS A 310 -0.88 -37.56 -13.81
C CYS A 310 -0.94 -36.14 -13.25
N LEU A 311 -0.94 -35.99 -11.92
CA LEU A 311 -0.92 -34.69 -11.26
C LEU A 311 0.37 -33.93 -11.62
N LYS A 312 1.51 -34.62 -11.67
CA LYS A 312 2.78 -33.99 -12.07
C LYS A 312 2.76 -33.46 -13.51
N ARG A 313 1.97 -34.07 -14.39
CA ARG A 313 1.73 -33.59 -15.76
C ARG A 313 0.66 -32.52 -15.84
N ALA A 314 -0.28 -32.48 -14.89
CA ALA A 314 -1.31 -31.46 -14.80
C ALA A 314 -0.78 -30.11 -14.31
N VAL A 315 0.33 -30.12 -13.58
CA VAL A 315 0.96 -28.91 -13.03
C VAL A 315 2.09 -28.42 -13.94
N ARG A 316 2.08 -27.12 -14.24
CA ARG A 316 3.20 -26.39 -14.86
C ARG A 316 3.71 -25.36 -13.85
N LEU A 317 5.03 -25.18 -13.81
CA LEU A 317 5.59 -24.01 -13.14
C LEU A 317 5.58 -22.87 -14.13
N CYS A 318 4.93 -21.77 -13.74
CA CYS A 318 4.88 -20.56 -14.52
C CYS A 318 5.77 -19.51 -13.88
N ARG A 319 6.57 -18.86 -14.72
CA ARG A 319 7.23 -17.62 -14.37
C ARG A 319 6.21 -16.52 -14.47
N ILE A 320 5.80 -15.97 -13.35
CA ILE A 320 5.26 -14.63 -13.36
C ILE A 320 6.46 -13.72 -13.61
N GLN A 321 6.59 -13.17 -14.82
CA GLN A 321 7.71 -12.29 -15.21
C GLN A 321 7.86 -11.06 -14.30
N PHE A 322 6.90 -10.86 -13.40
CA PHE A 322 6.77 -9.71 -12.55
C PHE A 322 7.34 -9.87 -11.12
N GLU A 323 8.00 -10.97 -10.77
CA GLU A 323 8.57 -11.21 -9.42
C GLU A 323 10.04 -10.77 -9.24
N GLU A 324 10.66 -10.09 -10.21
CA GLU A 324 12.09 -9.70 -10.14
C GLU A 324 12.41 -8.57 -9.13
N GLU A 325 11.40 -7.93 -8.56
CA GLU A 325 11.55 -6.84 -7.58
C GLU A 325 11.33 -7.39 -6.16
N ASN A 326 12.35 -8.10 -5.67
CA ASN A 326 12.43 -8.69 -4.33
C ASN A 326 12.53 -7.60 -3.22
N GLU A 327 12.52 -7.99 -1.95
CA GLU A 327 12.81 -7.06 -0.82
C GLU A 327 14.13 -6.30 -1.04
N ASP A 328 15.15 -6.94 -1.63
CA ASP A 328 16.42 -6.28 -1.98
C ASP A 328 16.26 -5.10 -2.97
N PHE A 329 15.21 -5.10 -3.80
CA PHE A 329 14.89 -3.95 -4.65
C PHE A 329 14.29 -2.81 -3.85
N TRP A 330 13.34 -3.12 -2.96
CA TRP A 330 12.71 -2.15 -2.06
C TRP A 330 13.75 -1.49 -1.17
N ASP A 331 14.58 -2.28 -0.50
CA ASP A 331 15.67 -1.80 0.36
C ASP A 331 16.61 -0.85 -0.39
N ARG A 332 16.92 -1.16 -1.66
CA ARG A 332 17.79 -0.30 -2.49
C ARG A 332 17.15 1.05 -2.81
N GLN A 333 15.85 1.10 -3.10
CA GLN A 333 15.16 2.36 -3.37
C GLN A 333 14.91 3.15 -2.08
N GLU A 334 14.63 2.47 -0.97
CA GLU A 334 14.48 3.11 0.34
C GLU A 334 15.79 3.75 0.78
N VAL A 335 16.92 3.05 0.67
CA VAL A 335 18.25 3.62 0.94
C VAL A 335 18.52 4.84 0.09
N ALA A 336 18.12 4.84 -1.19
CA ALA A 336 18.28 5.98 -2.07
C ALA A 336 17.46 7.21 -1.64
N LEU A 337 16.23 6.98 -1.21
CA LEU A 337 15.37 8.04 -0.67
C LEU A 337 15.93 8.56 0.64
N ASN A 338 16.43 7.68 1.51
CA ASN A 338 17.06 8.03 2.78
C ASN A 338 18.32 8.90 2.56
N GLU A 339 19.19 8.52 1.61
CA GLU A 339 20.35 9.35 1.23
C GLU A 339 19.92 10.71 0.66
N ALA A 340 18.83 10.75 -0.12
CA ALA A 340 18.35 11.99 -0.73
C ALA A 340 17.80 12.97 0.31
N ILE A 341 17.02 12.48 1.27
CA ILE A 341 16.50 13.32 2.35
C ILE A 341 17.59 13.74 3.33
N GLU A 342 18.56 12.86 3.64
CA GLU A 342 19.72 13.22 4.45
C GLU A 342 20.48 14.39 3.81
N ARG A 343 20.78 14.33 2.51
CA ARG A 343 21.41 15.44 1.77
C ARG A 343 20.56 16.72 1.77
N ALA A 344 19.25 16.59 1.58
CA ALA A 344 18.34 17.74 1.59
C ALA A 344 18.31 18.43 2.95
N VAL A 345 18.26 17.63 4.02
CA VAL A 345 18.30 18.08 5.40
C VAL A 345 19.66 18.70 5.70
N ASP A 346 20.78 18.07 5.34
CA ASP A 346 22.16 18.56 5.51
C ASP A 346 22.42 19.89 4.80
N ASN A 347 21.82 20.10 3.64
CA ASN A 347 21.89 21.38 2.93
C ASN A 347 21.01 22.47 3.57
N GLY A 348 20.03 22.09 4.40
CA GLY A 348 19.10 23.04 5.02
C GLY A 348 18.15 23.70 4.01
N ASP A 349 17.87 23.04 2.87
CA ASP A 349 17.08 23.62 1.77
C ASP A 349 15.62 23.10 1.81
N PRO A 350 14.64 23.94 2.19
CA PRO A 350 13.23 23.55 2.25
C PRO A 350 12.66 23.18 0.88
N THR A 351 13.26 23.66 -0.22
CA THR A 351 12.83 23.33 -1.58
C THR A 351 13.14 21.86 -1.89
N GLN A 352 14.32 21.38 -1.47
CA GLN A 352 14.74 19.99 -1.66
C GLN A 352 13.89 19.04 -0.81
N VAL A 353 13.61 19.41 0.45
CA VAL A 353 12.70 18.62 1.30
C VAL A 353 11.29 18.58 0.71
N ARG A 354 10.77 19.70 0.19
CA ARG A 354 9.47 19.71 -0.50
C ARG A 354 9.47 18.84 -1.76
N ALA A 355 10.53 18.86 -2.55
CA ALA A 355 10.65 18.01 -3.73
C ALA A 355 10.68 16.52 -3.35
N TYR A 356 11.41 16.16 -2.29
CA TYR A 356 11.41 14.82 -1.72
C TYR A 356 10.00 14.38 -1.32
N LEU A 357 9.28 15.19 -0.54
CA LEU A 357 7.93 14.85 -0.07
C LEU A 357 6.92 14.74 -1.22
N ARG A 358 7.02 15.59 -2.24
CA ARG A 358 6.21 15.45 -3.47
C ARG A 358 6.49 14.12 -4.16
N ALA A 359 7.75 13.71 -4.22
CA ALA A 359 8.11 12.41 -4.79
C ALA A 359 7.52 11.26 -3.96
N VAL A 360 7.49 11.35 -2.62
CA VAL A 360 6.84 10.35 -1.74
C VAL A 360 5.32 10.30 -1.93
N ASN A 361 4.69 11.44 -2.24
CA ASN A 361 3.24 11.53 -2.37
C ASN A 361 2.68 11.03 -3.70
N GLU A 362 3.48 11.02 -4.77
CA GLU A 362 3.04 10.45 -6.05
C GLU A 362 2.74 8.94 -5.98
N PRO A 363 3.58 8.08 -5.37
CA PRO A 363 3.23 6.69 -5.10
C PRO A 363 1.93 6.55 -4.30
N LEU A 364 1.74 7.39 -3.26
CA LEU A 364 0.50 7.40 -2.48
C LEU A 364 -0.70 7.76 -3.37
N LYS A 365 -0.58 8.73 -4.27
CA LYS A 365 -1.64 9.05 -5.22
C LYS A 365 -1.99 7.88 -6.15
N VAL A 366 -0.99 7.15 -6.67
CA VAL A 366 -1.22 5.96 -7.50
C VAL A 366 -1.85 4.83 -6.67
N LEU A 367 -1.45 4.67 -5.40
CA LEU A 367 -2.09 3.78 -4.44
C LEU A 367 -3.58 4.10 -4.28
N ARG A 368 -3.95 5.38 -4.19
CA ARG A 368 -5.36 5.80 -4.11
C ARG A 368 -6.13 5.45 -5.37
N GLN A 369 -5.58 5.80 -6.54
CA GLN A 369 -6.20 5.51 -7.83
C GLN A 369 -6.42 4.01 -8.05
N THR A 370 -5.45 3.18 -7.67
CA THR A 370 -5.57 1.71 -7.78
C THR A 370 -6.62 1.13 -6.83
N ARG A 371 -6.82 1.74 -5.65
CA ARG A 371 -7.81 1.31 -4.65
C ARG A 371 -9.24 1.70 -4.95
N GLY A 372 -9.47 2.76 -5.74
CA GLY A 372 -10.81 3.13 -6.21
C GLY A 372 -11.54 2.01 -6.95
N GLN A 373 -10.82 0.95 -7.37
CA GLN A 373 -11.40 -0.24 -7.95
C GLN A 373 -11.79 -1.27 -6.88
N ALA A 374 -13.09 -1.55 -6.75
CA ALA A 374 -13.62 -2.56 -5.82
C ALA A 374 -12.90 -3.92 -5.92
N VAL A 375 -12.58 -4.38 -7.13
CA VAL A 375 -11.87 -5.64 -7.38
C VAL A 375 -10.45 -5.66 -6.78
N VAL A 376 -9.78 -4.51 -6.75
CA VAL A 376 -8.46 -4.36 -6.13
C VAL A 376 -8.61 -4.32 -4.61
N ARG A 377 -9.59 -3.56 -4.10
CA ARG A 377 -9.91 -3.48 -2.67
C ARG A 377 -10.20 -4.86 -2.07
N ASP A 378 -11.06 -5.65 -2.72
CA ASP A 378 -11.46 -6.98 -2.24
C ASP A 378 -10.32 -8.00 -2.31
N ALA A 379 -9.45 -7.90 -3.32
CA ALA A 379 -8.28 -8.75 -3.44
C ALA A 379 -7.18 -8.42 -2.40
N TYR A 380 -7.21 -7.21 -1.84
CA TYR A 380 -6.20 -6.69 -0.94
C TYR A 380 -6.53 -6.80 0.54
N GLY A 381 -7.79 -7.04 0.91
CA GLY A 381 -8.26 -7.26 2.29
C GLY A 381 -7.42 -6.57 3.35
N GLU A 382 -7.69 -5.28 3.62
CA GLU A 382 -7.15 -4.44 4.72
C GLU A 382 -5.62 -4.35 4.93
N TYR A 383 -4.78 -5.22 4.35
CA TYR A 383 -3.36 -5.28 4.63
C TYR A 383 -2.52 -4.46 3.63
N VAL A 384 -2.49 -3.17 3.93
CA VAL A 384 -1.74 -2.09 3.26
C VAL A 384 -0.26 -2.08 3.67
N ARG A 385 0.42 -3.23 3.80
CA ARG A 385 1.81 -3.25 4.35
C ARG A 385 2.75 -2.26 3.63
N ARG A 386 2.74 -2.23 2.30
CA ARG A 386 3.55 -1.28 1.50
C ARG A 386 3.13 0.19 1.63
N GLY A 387 1.86 0.47 1.97
CA GLY A 387 1.44 1.85 2.25
C GLY A 387 2.05 2.38 3.54
N TYR A 388 2.21 1.53 4.56
CA TYR A 388 2.98 1.88 5.76
C TYR A 388 4.45 2.12 5.43
N ASP A 389 5.05 1.32 4.53
CA ASP A 389 6.45 1.52 4.12
C ASP A 389 6.65 2.91 3.47
N PHE A 390 5.74 3.35 2.59
CA PHE A 390 5.80 4.71 2.01
C PHE A 390 5.59 5.81 3.04
N LEU A 391 4.66 5.65 3.99
CA LEU A 391 4.50 6.63 5.08
C LEU A 391 5.68 6.60 6.06
N GLY A 392 6.39 5.48 6.18
CA GLY A 392 7.64 5.37 6.92
C GLY A 392 8.69 6.38 6.43
N LEU A 393 8.66 6.75 5.14
CA LEU A 393 9.57 7.76 4.57
C LEU A 393 9.33 9.17 5.15
N TYR A 394 8.12 9.49 5.62
CA TYR A 394 7.85 10.72 6.38
C TYR A 394 8.51 10.67 7.77
N LEU A 395 8.47 9.51 8.43
CA LEU A 395 9.15 9.29 9.70
C LEU A 395 10.66 9.42 9.54
N VAL A 396 11.24 8.86 8.47
CA VAL A 396 12.66 9.03 8.18
C VAL A 396 13.00 10.49 7.96
N ALA A 397 12.21 11.23 7.17
CA ALA A 397 12.44 12.65 6.93
C ALA A 397 12.43 13.46 8.23
N LEU A 398 11.43 13.26 9.08
CA LEU A 398 11.36 13.91 10.38
C LEU A 398 12.52 13.49 11.28
N GLY A 399 12.87 12.21 11.32
CA GLY A 399 13.98 11.68 12.11
C GLY A 399 15.32 12.31 11.74
N GLN A 400 15.59 12.49 10.45
CA GLN A 400 16.80 13.18 9.99
C GLN A 400 16.81 14.66 10.41
N ILE A 401 15.66 15.34 10.34
CA ILE A 401 15.55 16.74 10.79
C ILE A 401 15.77 16.87 12.30
N LEU A 402 15.20 15.96 13.09
CA LEU A 402 15.36 15.94 14.55
C LEU A 402 16.80 15.58 14.96
N ALA A 403 17.42 14.61 14.29
CA ALA A 403 18.83 14.25 14.51
C ALA A 403 19.79 15.41 14.17
N ARG A 404 19.45 16.21 13.14
CA ARG A 404 20.18 17.45 12.84
C ARG A 404 19.99 18.48 13.95
N LEU A 405 18.76 18.65 14.45
CA LEU A 405 18.45 19.60 15.51
C LEU A 405 19.26 19.34 16.78
N GLU A 406 19.44 18.07 17.17
CA GLU A 406 20.26 17.67 18.33
C GLU A 406 21.74 18.04 18.17
N LYS A 407 22.27 17.98 16.94
CA LYS A 407 23.67 18.27 16.63
C LYS A 407 23.93 19.76 16.40
N GLU A 408 22.91 20.55 16.09
CA GLU A 408 23.06 21.96 15.73
C GLU A 408 23.16 22.89 16.94
N PRO A 409 24.01 23.93 16.88
CA PRO A 409 24.05 24.93 17.93
C PRO A 409 22.74 25.76 17.94
N PRO A 410 22.32 26.30 19.10
CA PRO A 410 20.99 26.91 19.31
C PRO A 410 20.58 27.98 18.29
N TYR A 411 21.55 28.72 17.74
CA TYR A 411 21.32 29.79 16.76
C TYR A 411 21.05 29.32 15.32
N ARG A 412 21.26 28.03 14.99
CA ARG A 412 20.95 27.45 13.67
C ARG A 412 19.65 26.63 13.63
N THR A 413 19.09 26.35 14.80
CA THR A 413 17.87 25.53 14.99
C THR A 413 16.66 26.02 14.18
N GLN A 414 16.57 27.32 13.90
CA GLN A 414 15.49 27.90 13.09
C GLN A 414 15.35 27.25 11.71
N ARG A 415 16.46 26.89 11.06
CA ARG A 415 16.42 26.23 9.74
C ARG A 415 15.83 24.83 9.85
N SER A 416 16.25 24.06 10.84
CA SER A 416 15.72 22.72 11.12
C SER A 416 14.21 22.77 11.45
N PHE A 417 13.74 23.81 12.16
CA PHE A 417 12.32 24.05 12.37
C PHE A 417 11.56 24.41 11.08
N ASP A 418 12.15 25.21 10.20
CA ASP A 418 11.53 25.53 8.91
C ASP A 418 11.42 24.28 8.01
N LEU A 419 12.41 23.37 8.06
CA LEU A 419 12.32 22.07 7.39
C LEU A 419 11.21 21.19 7.98
N ALA A 420 11.11 21.09 9.31
CA ALA A 420 10.05 20.33 9.97
C ALA A 420 8.66 20.87 9.62
N ARG A 421 8.52 22.20 9.49
CA ARG A 421 7.27 22.83 9.04
C ARG A 421 6.89 22.42 7.61
N VAL A 422 7.86 22.21 6.72
CA VAL A 422 7.59 21.70 5.36
C VAL A 422 7.02 20.28 5.41
N VAL A 423 7.54 19.42 6.29
CA VAL A 423 7.01 18.06 6.50
C VAL A 423 5.58 18.10 7.02
N LEU A 424 5.35 18.89 8.08
CA LEU A 424 4.02 19.12 8.65
C LEU A 424 3.02 19.61 7.59
N GLN A 425 3.38 20.66 6.85
CA GLN A 425 2.52 21.22 5.81
C GLN A 425 2.17 20.18 4.74
N SER A 426 3.12 19.34 4.34
CA SER A 426 2.87 18.26 3.39
C SER A 426 1.85 17.25 3.92
N ILE A 427 1.90 16.91 5.20
CA ILE A 427 0.91 16.01 5.83
C ILE A 427 -0.47 16.65 5.86
N TRP A 428 -0.57 17.94 6.22
CA TRP A 428 -1.84 18.66 6.21
C TRP A 428 -2.44 18.76 4.81
N GLU A 429 -1.61 19.05 3.81
CA GLU A 429 -2.03 19.11 2.41
C GLU A 429 -2.53 17.75 1.91
N GLU A 430 -1.86 16.64 2.24
CA GLU A 430 -2.37 15.31 1.88
C GLU A 430 -3.61 14.93 2.69
N THR A 431 -3.65 15.19 4.00
CA THR A 431 -4.83 14.93 4.84
C THR A 431 -6.06 15.63 4.26
N LYS A 432 -5.91 16.89 3.86
CA LYS A 432 -6.97 17.64 3.18
C LYS A 432 -7.42 16.94 1.90
N ARG A 433 -6.49 16.52 1.03
CA ARG A 433 -6.83 15.78 -0.20
C ARG A 433 -7.51 14.45 0.09
N LEU A 434 -7.12 13.74 1.14
CA LEU A 434 -7.77 12.50 1.56
C LEU A 434 -9.22 12.74 2.00
N CYS A 435 -9.48 13.85 2.70
CA CYS A 435 -10.84 14.26 3.05
C CYS A 435 -11.64 14.66 1.80
N ASP A 436 -11.05 15.48 0.91
CA ASP A 436 -11.69 15.94 -0.34
C ASP A 436 -12.06 14.74 -1.25
N ASP A 437 -11.20 13.73 -1.32
CA ASP A 437 -11.40 12.51 -2.12
C ASP A 437 -12.19 11.41 -1.37
N VAL A 438 -12.54 11.62 -0.09
CA VAL A 438 -13.21 10.65 0.80
C VAL A 438 -12.47 9.29 0.88
N ASP A 439 -11.14 9.31 0.85
CA ASP A 439 -10.31 8.09 0.92
C ASP A 439 -10.02 7.65 2.36
N TYR A 440 -11.02 7.01 2.97
CA TYR A 440 -10.97 6.55 4.35
C TYR A 440 -9.94 5.42 4.56
N HIS A 441 -9.61 4.65 3.53
CA HIS A 441 -8.60 3.59 3.63
C HIS A 441 -7.19 4.16 3.83
N THR A 442 -6.82 5.19 3.07
CA THR A 442 -5.52 5.84 3.24
C THR A 442 -5.49 6.69 4.50
N MET A 443 -6.62 7.29 4.89
CA MET A 443 -6.73 8.01 6.17
C MET A 443 -6.39 7.12 7.37
N GLY A 444 -6.81 5.85 7.36
CA GLY A 444 -6.48 4.90 8.44
C GLY A 444 -5.00 4.63 8.62
N VAL A 445 -4.17 4.87 7.60
CA VAL A 445 -2.71 4.77 7.68
C VAL A 445 -2.12 6.10 8.19
N PHE A 446 -2.75 7.24 7.88
CA PHE A 446 -2.34 8.57 8.35
C PHE A 446 -2.59 8.76 9.85
N THR A 447 -3.66 8.19 10.41
CA THR A 447 -3.90 8.20 11.87
C THR A 447 -2.73 7.56 12.64
N TRP A 448 -2.16 6.48 12.12
CA TRP A 448 -0.94 5.86 12.64
C TRP A 448 0.31 6.75 12.46
N LEU A 449 0.47 7.37 11.28
CA LEU A 449 1.64 8.20 10.98
C LEU A 449 1.75 9.38 11.96
N VAL A 450 0.63 10.06 12.20
CA VAL A 450 0.54 11.24 13.09
C VAL A 450 0.95 10.89 14.52
N GLU A 451 0.44 9.77 15.05
CA GLU A 451 0.81 9.27 16.38
C GLU A 451 2.32 9.01 16.48
N LYS A 452 2.92 8.39 15.45
CA LYS A 452 4.36 8.12 15.42
C LYS A 452 5.19 9.40 15.34
N MET A 453 4.78 10.36 14.51
CA MET A 453 5.48 11.64 14.39
C MET A 453 5.41 12.47 15.67
N TYR A 454 4.25 12.47 16.35
CA TYR A 454 4.11 13.09 17.66
C TYR A 454 5.13 12.52 18.65
N ARG A 455 5.23 11.19 18.73
CA ARG A 455 6.19 10.52 19.63
C ARG A 455 7.64 10.85 19.27
N MET A 456 8.00 10.88 17.99
CA MET A 456 9.37 11.24 17.59
C MET A 456 9.75 12.65 18.05
N ILE A 457 8.83 13.61 17.97
CA ILE A 457 9.06 14.99 18.43
C ILE A 457 9.14 15.05 19.96
N GLN A 458 8.31 14.28 20.65
CA GLN A 458 8.36 14.15 22.10
C GLN A 458 9.70 13.57 22.57
N ASP A 459 10.16 12.48 21.93
CA ASP A 459 11.42 11.82 22.27
C ASP A 459 12.64 12.73 22.01
N ALA A 460 12.53 13.67 21.05
CA ALA A 460 13.56 14.67 20.77
C ALA A 460 13.66 15.80 21.82
N GLY A 461 12.73 15.88 22.79
CA GLY A 461 12.82 16.74 23.96
C GLY A 461 11.83 17.91 24.02
N ASP A 462 11.52 18.34 25.25
CA ASP A 462 10.43 19.27 25.57
C ASP A 462 10.85 20.74 25.81
N GLU A 463 12.14 21.03 25.74
CA GLU A 463 12.70 22.31 26.20
C GLU A 463 12.60 23.44 25.15
N GLY A 464 12.39 23.11 23.88
CA GLY A 464 12.24 24.09 22.80
C GLY A 464 10.79 24.52 22.55
N LYS A 465 10.49 25.84 22.69
CA LYS A 465 9.18 26.41 22.28
C LYS A 465 8.70 25.94 20.88
N PRO A 466 9.57 25.79 19.86
CA PRO A 466 9.13 25.33 18.54
C PRO A 466 8.77 23.84 18.47
N LEU A 467 9.46 22.96 19.21
CA LEU A 467 9.10 21.53 19.29
C LEU A 467 7.73 21.34 19.95
N ARG A 468 7.48 22.06 21.06
CA ARG A 468 6.16 22.08 21.70
C ARG A 468 5.07 22.58 20.73
N GLY A 469 5.35 23.63 19.97
CA GLY A 469 4.42 24.14 18.95
C GLY A 469 4.12 23.13 17.83
N MET A 470 5.08 22.30 17.44
CA MET A 470 4.87 21.23 16.46
C MET A 470 4.10 20.05 17.05
N ARG A 471 4.38 19.67 18.31
CA ARG A 471 3.59 18.66 19.04
C ARG A 471 2.11 19.06 19.11
N ALA A 472 1.83 20.31 19.46
CA ALA A 472 0.47 20.83 19.52
C ALA A 472 -0.24 20.78 18.15
N GLN A 473 0.48 21.01 17.05
CA GLN A 473 -0.10 20.86 15.71
C GLN A 473 -0.50 19.40 15.41
N PHE A 474 0.35 18.42 15.73
CA PHE A 474 0.00 17.00 15.55
C PHE A 474 -1.14 16.56 16.48
N GLY A 475 -1.19 17.05 17.72
CA GLY A 475 -2.32 16.81 18.62
C GLY A 475 -3.65 17.41 18.09
N GLY A 476 -3.57 18.49 17.32
CA GLY A 476 -4.70 19.09 16.59
C GLY A 476 -5.13 18.34 15.33
N PHE A 477 -4.50 17.23 14.95
CA PHE A 477 -4.77 16.52 13.69
C PHE A 477 -6.23 16.10 13.53
N TYR A 478 -6.78 15.43 14.53
CA TYR A 478 -8.14 14.92 14.46
C TYR A 478 -9.18 16.05 14.42
N LYS A 479 -8.90 17.16 15.11
CA LYS A 479 -9.71 18.37 15.05
C LYS A 479 -9.67 19.01 13.66
N PHE A 480 -8.49 19.12 13.06
CA PHE A 480 -8.34 19.62 11.68
C PHE A 480 -9.10 18.74 10.68
N ALA A 481 -8.91 17.41 10.74
CA ALA A 481 -9.57 16.49 9.83
C ALA A 481 -11.10 16.48 10.02
N GLY A 482 -11.58 16.44 11.27
CA GLY A 482 -13.00 16.48 11.61
C GLY A 482 -13.69 17.76 11.13
N GLY A 483 -13.09 18.93 11.40
CA GLY A 483 -13.62 20.21 10.95
C GLY A 483 -13.62 20.35 9.42
N TRP A 484 -12.68 19.71 8.72
CA TRP A 484 -12.70 19.67 7.25
C TRP A 484 -13.87 18.83 6.71
N LEU A 485 -14.20 17.72 7.36
CA LEU A 485 -15.34 16.87 6.99
C LEU A 485 -16.70 17.55 7.23
N ASP A 486 -16.79 18.46 8.18
CA ASP A 486 -18.02 19.24 8.41
C ASP A 486 -18.24 20.32 7.32
N GLN A 487 -17.18 20.70 6.58
CA GLN A 487 -17.25 21.68 5.49
C GLN A 487 -17.54 21.05 4.12
N LEU A 488 -17.48 19.72 4.01
CA LEU A 488 -17.68 18.99 2.76
C LEU A 488 -19.17 18.73 2.50
N GLU A 489 -19.72 19.40 1.48
CA GLU A 489 -20.97 18.99 0.84
C GLU A 489 -20.67 17.84 -0.14
N SER A 490 -20.73 16.59 0.31
CA SER A 490 -20.49 15.40 -0.54
C SER A 490 -21.79 14.65 -0.82
N GLU A 491 -21.96 14.18 -2.06
CA GLU A 491 -23.01 13.23 -2.44
C GLU A 491 -22.78 11.82 -1.84
N ASP A 492 -21.54 11.51 -1.41
CA ASP A 492 -21.16 10.24 -0.80
C ASP A 492 -21.24 10.26 0.73
N ALA A 493 -22.48 10.19 1.25
CA ALA A 493 -22.74 10.18 2.68
C ALA A 493 -22.15 8.93 3.38
N GLU A 494 -22.14 7.77 2.71
CA GLU A 494 -21.59 6.52 3.25
C GLU A 494 -20.06 6.61 3.40
N GLY A 495 -19.35 7.11 2.39
CA GLY A 495 -17.92 7.34 2.45
C GLY A 495 -17.52 8.34 3.54
N LEU A 496 -18.30 9.41 3.74
CA LEU A 496 -18.08 10.37 4.82
C LEU A 496 -18.25 9.73 6.20
N GLU A 497 -19.25 8.86 6.39
CA GLU A 497 -19.44 8.14 7.65
C GLU A 497 -18.27 7.17 7.91
N GLN A 498 -17.82 6.43 6.89
CA GLN A 498 -16.63 5.57 6.99
C GLN A 498 -15.36 6.36 7.33
N MET A 499 -15.18 7.54 6.74
CA MET A 499 -14.05 8.42 7.06
C MET A 499 -14.09 8.84 8.54
N ARG A 500 -15.26 9.21 9.06
CA ARG A 500 -15.42 9.56 10.48
C ARG A 500 -15.14 8.37 11.40
N LEU A 501 -15.60 7.17 11.03
CA LEU A 501 -15.31 5.95 11.77
C LEU A 501 -13.80 5.69 11.86
N VAL A 502 -13.09 5.77 10.73
CA VAL A 502 -11.63 5.57 10.69
C VAL A 502 -10.88 6.60 11.54
N LEU A 503 -11.27 7.88 11.48
CA LEU A 503 -10.69 8.93 12.33
C LEU A 503 -10.98 8.65 13.82
N TYR A 504 -12.21 8.27 14.15
CA TYR A 504 -12.61 7.98 15.52
C TYR A 504 -11.87 6.76 16.09
N GLU A 505 -11.71 5.69 15.31
CA GLU A 505 -10.92 4.52 15.70
C GLU A 505 -9.44 4.85 15.92
N GLY A 506 -8.83 5.65 15.03
CA GLY A 506 -7.45 6.11 15.21
C GLY A 506 -7.29 6.94 16.49
N LEU A 507 -8.21 7.86 16.72
CA LEU A 507 -8.23 8.73 17.89
C LEU A 507 -8.35 7.92 19.17
N THR A 508 -9.33 7.02 19.26
CA THR A 508 -9.59 6.20 20.45
C THR A 508 -8.39 5.30 20.78
N LYS A 509 -7.75 4.70 19.78
CA LYS A 509 -6.50 3.94 19.96
C LYS A 509 -5.40 4.80 20.56
N TRP A 510 -5.18 6.01 20.02
CA TRP A 510 -4.16 6.92 20.52
C TRP A 510 -4.48 7.43 21.93
N LEU A 511 -5.72 7.80 22.19
CA LEU A 511 -6.17 8.24 23.50
C LEU A 511 -5.94 7.16 24.57
N LEU A 512 -6.28 5.89 24.29
CA LEU A 512 -6.01 4.79 25.22
C LEU A 512 -4.53 4.63 25.54
N ASP A 513 -3.66 4.74 24.52
CA ASP A 513 -2.20 4.65 24.71
C ASP A 513 -1.64 5.84 25.50
N VAL A 514 -2.17 7.04 25.29
CA VAL A 514 -1.72 8.25 25.98
C VAL A 514 -2.16 8.27 27.45
N LEU A 515 -3.33 7.74 27.77
CA LEU A 515 -3.84 7.65 29.14
C LEU A 515 -2.99 6.75 30.04
N GLU A 516 -2.19 5.85 29.45
CA GLU A 516 -1.24 4.99 30.17
C GLU A 516 0.09 5.70 30.46
N ARG A 517 0.27 6.96 30.02
CA ARG A 517 1.53 7.71 30.10
C ARG A 517 1.38 8.99 30.95
N PRO A 518 2.34 9.29 31.84
CA PRO A 518 2.31 10.53 32.63
C PRO A 518 2.66 11.75 31.77
N GLY A 519 2.11 12.92 32.12
CA GLY A 519 2.50 14.23 31.54
C GLY A 519 1.78 14.67 30.26
N GLU A 520 0.85 13.89 29.70
CA GLU A 520 0.19 14.16 28.41
C GLU A 520 -1.19 14.86 28.53
N GLY A 521 -1.44 15.58 29.62
CA GLY A 521 -2.77 16.14 29.91
C GLY A 521 -3.31 17.10 28.84
N GLU A 522 -2.45 17.82 28.12
CA GLU A 522 -2.85 18.70 27.01
C GLU A 522 -3.32 17.91 25.79
N LEU A 523 -2.59 16.85 25.41
CA LEU A 523 -2.97 15.98 24.30
C LEU A 523 -4.29 15.25 24.59
N VAL A 524 -4.47 14.75 25.82
CA VAL A 524 -5.72 14.10 26.24
C VAL A 524 -6.91 15.04 26.03
N LYS A 525 -6.79 16.31 26.42
CA LYS A 525 -7.85 17.31 26.19
C LYS A 525 -8.13 17.50 24.70
N GLN A 526 -7.10 17.68 23.88
CA GLN A 526 -7.23 17.88 22.43
C GLN A 526 -7.92 16.68 21.75
N LEU A 527 -7.56 15.45 22.14
CA LEU A 527 -8.18 14.24 21.61
C LEU A 527 -9.64 14.09 22.06
N CYS A 528 -9.97 14.39 23.31
CA CYS A 528 -11.36 14.36 23.77
C CYS A 528 -12.24 15.39 23.02
N ASP A 529 -11.72 16.59 22.77
CA ASP A 529 -12.43 17.62 22.00
C ASP A 529 -12.68 17.17 20.57
N ALA A 530 -11.63 16.66 19.91
CA ALA A 530 -11.72 16.16 18.55
C ALA A 530 -12.68 14.96 18.44
N ALA A 531 -12.69 14.06 19.44
CA ALA A 531 -13.64 12.94 19.48
C ALA A 531 -15.08 13.43 19.51
N ARG A 532 -15.37 14.41 20.35
CA ARG A 532 -16.70 15.02 20.45
C ARG A 532 -17.11 15.67 19.12
N GLU A 533 -16.23 16.48 18.52
CA GLU A 533 -16.50 17.17 17.25
C GLU A 533 -16.69 16.17 16.08
N ILE A 534 -15.87 15.11 15.98
CA ILE A 534 -16.02 14.07 14.95
C ILE A 534 -17.39 13.38 15.06
N VAL A 535 -17.84 13.07 16.28
CA VAL A 535 -19.09 12.34 16.54
C VAL A 535 -20.29 13.25 16.36
N PHE A 536 -20.32 14.40 17.02
CA PHE A 536 -21.51 15.24 17.15
C PHE A 536 -21.53 16.47 16.23
N GLY A 537 -20.38 16.91 15.73
CA GLY A 537 -20.21 18.17 15.00
C GLY A 537 -20.09 19.39 15.93
N GLU A 538 -19.97 20.59 15.34
CA GLU A 538 -19.81 21.85 16.07
C GLU A 538 -21.12 22.37 16.71
N ASN A 539 -22.28 21.89 16.27
CA ASN A 539 -23.60 22.45 16.62
C ASN A 539 -24.26 21.83 17.86
N GLY A 540 -23.54 21.01 18.64
CA GLY A 540 -24.04 20.36 19.85
C GLY A 540 -24.24 18.84 19.70
N ILE A 541 -24.73 18.18 20.76
CA ILE A 541 -24.89 16.72 20.79
C ILE A 541 -26.04 16.29 19.88
N THR A 542 -25.74 15.47 18.88
CA THR A 542 -26.70 14.90 17.92
C THR A 542 -26.65 13.37 17.95
N PHE A 543 -27.76 12.71 17.57
CA PHE A 543 -27.86 11.24 17.52
C PHE A 543 -28.02 10.71 16.09
N GLU A 544 -27.85 11.57 15.09
CA GLU A 544 -28.02 11.25 13.66
C GLU A 544 -27.04 10.18 13.18
N ARG A 545 -25.83 10.13 13.77
CA ARG A 545 -24.76 9.19 13.39
C ARG A 545 -24.78 7.94 14.28
N GLY A 546 -25.81 7.13 14.07
CA GLY A 546 -26.12 5.88 14.79
C GLY A 546 -24.91 5.13 15.37
N ILE A 547 -24.04 4.66 14.47
CA ILE A 547 -22.92 3.77 14.80
C ILE A 547 -21.82 4.53 15.57
N LEU A 548 -21.44 5.72 15.12
CA LEU A 548 -20.40 6.54 15.77
C LEU A 548 -20.81 6.96 17.18
N VAL A 549 -22.06 7.36 17.38
CA VAL A 549 -22.58 7.76 18.69
C VAL A 549 -22.59 6.57 19.65
N ALA A 550 -22.98 5.38 19.19
CA ALA A 550 -22.93 4.16 19.99
C ALA A 550 -21.49 3.84 20.43
N GLN A 551 -20.54 3.87 19.49
CA GLN A 551 -19.12 3.65 19.80
C GLN A 551 -18.60 4.67 20.81
N HIS A 552 -18.98 5.94 20.65
CA HIS A 552 -18.56 7.02 21.54
C HIS A 552 -19.07 6.87 22.97
N LEU A 553 -20.34 6.50 23.13
CA LEU A 553 -20.93 6.25 24.45
C LEU A 553 -20.28 5.05 25.15
N VAL A 554 -20.02 3.96 24.42
CA VAL A 554 -19.34 2.78 24.97
C VAL A 554 -17.92 3.13 25.41
N PHE A 555 -17.18 3.83 24.55
CA PHE A 555 -15.81 4.25 24.82
C PHE A 555 -15.71 5.20 26.02
N ALA A 556 -16.57 6.21 26.08
CA ALA A 556 -16.63 7.13 27.21
C ALA A 556 -17.02 6.42 28.52
N GLY A 557 -17.97 5.49 28.47
CA GLY A 557 -18.31 4.64 29.61
C GLY A 557 -17.12 3.80 30.09
N HIS A 558 -16.34 3.24 29.17
CA HIS A 558 -15.11 2.53 29.50
C HIS A 558 -14.11 3.43 30.24
N LEU A 559 -13.89 4.66 29.75
CA LEU A 559 -12.97 5.61 30.38
C LEU A 559 -13.45 6.05 31.78
N MET A 560 -14.75 6.28 31.96
CA MET A 560 -15.33 6.63 33.28
C MET A 560 -15.25 5.49 34.30
N CYS A 561 -15.12 4.24 33.84
CA CYS A 561 -15.01 3.06 34.70
C CYS A 561 -13.56 2.64 34.98
N ARG A 562 -12.55 3.30 34.38
CA ARG A 562 -11.15 3.03 34.71
C ARG A 562 -10.80 3.58 36.10
N PRO A 563 -10.09 2.82 36.95
CA PRO A 563 -9.54 3.37 38.20
C PRO A 563 -8.61 4.52 37.85
N GLU A 564 -8.71 5.63 38.61
CA GLU A 564 -8.02 6.90 38.39
C GLU A 564 -6.56 6.68 37.98
N ALA A 565 -6.27 6.78 36.67
CA ALA A 565 -4.89 6.89 36.22
C ALA A 565 -4.34 8.19 36.83
N PRO A 566 -3.17 8.18 37.48
CA PRO A 566 -2.73 9.22 38.41
C PRO A 566 -2.66 10.65 37.82
N ASP A 567 -2.66 10.79 36.49
CA ASP A 567 -2.60 12.07 35.78
C ASP A 567 -3.82 12.35 34.87
N VAL A 568 -4.79 11.44 34.78
CA VAL A 568 -5.98 11.61 33.94
C VAL A 568 -7.06 12.33 34.76
N ARG A 569 -7.12 13.65 34.61
CA ARG A 569 -8.15 14.44 35.27
C ARG A 569 -9.52 14.05 34.70
N ALA A 570 -10.46 13.66 35.57
CA ALA A 570 -11.87 13.43 35.19
C ALA A 570 -12.44 14.56 34.31
N ALA A 571 -12.01 15.81 34.56
CA ALA A 571 -12.33 16.99 33.76
C ALA A 571 -11.94 16.89 32.26
N ALA A 572 -10.88 16.16 31.90
CA ALA A 572 -10.50 15.96 30.50
C ALA A 572 -11.39 14.92 29.81
N VAL A 573 -11.85 13.89 30.52
CA VAL A 573 -12.78 12.87 30.01
C VAL A 573 -14.19 13.44 29.88
N GLU A 574 -14.57 14.38 30.75
CA GLU A 574 -15.83 15.14 30.65
C GLU A 574 -15.94 15.93 29.33
N ARG A 575 -14.81 16.26 28.70
CA ARG A 575 -14.76 16.94 27.39
C ARG A 575 -15.29 16.12 26.23
N LEU A 576 -15.43 14.80 26.39
CA LEU A 576 -16.12 13.94 25.41
C LEU A 576 -17.60 14.31 25.23
N PHE A 577 -18.14 15.13 26.14
CA PHE A 577 -19.55 15.52 26.15
C PHE A 577 -19.77 17.03 26.30
N CYS A 578 -18.92 17.73 27.05
CA CYS A 578 -19.12 19.13 27.41
C CYS A 578 -17.84 19.97 27.29
N ASP A 579 -17.91 21.21 26.82
CA ASP A 579 -16.77 22.15 26.87
C ASP A 579 -16.51 22.65 28.30
N GLU A 580 -15.23 22.75 28.71
CA GLU A 580 -14.81 23.27 30.03
C GLU A 580 -15.31 24.71 30.32
N HIS A 581 -15.76 25.46 29.30
CA HIS A 581 -16.11 26.88 29.42
C HIS A 581 -17.51 27.26 28.89
N GLY A 582 -18.26 26.30 28.33
CA GLY A 582 -19.39 26.62 27.43
C GLY A 582 -20.80 26.52 28.01
N GLY A 583 -21.02 25.84 29.13
CA GLY A 583 -22.41 25.53 29.56
C GLY A 583 -23.23 24.87 28.45
N GLY A 584 -22.58 24.12 27.56
CA GLY A 584 -23.17 23.57 26.33
C GLY A 584 -24.38 22.67 26.61
N PRO A 585 -25.26 22.46 25.61
CA PRO A 585 -26.51 21.74 25.80
C PRO A 585 -26.22 20.32 26.32
N HIS A 586 -26.75 20.01 27.50
CA HIS A 586 -26.77 18.65 28.01
C HIS A 586 -27.44 17.72 26.99
N PRO A 587 -27.00 16.46 26.87
CA PRO A 587 -27.62 15.50 25.97
C PRO A 587 -29.13 15.42 26.28
N ASN A 588 -29.96 15.64 25.27
CA ASN A 588 -31.41 15.51 25.40
C ASN A 588 -31.74 14.05 25.72
N PHE A 589 -32.35 13.83 26.89
CA PHE A 589 -32.63 12.51 27.41
C PHE A 589 -33.58 11.72 26.50
N ASN A 590 -34.57 12.39 25.88
CA ASN A 590 -35.51 11.72 24.98
C ASN A 590 -34.79 11.22 23.73
N ASP A 591 -33.88 12.02 23.16
CA ASP A 591 -33.10 11.64 21.99
C ASP A 591 -32.15 10.46 22.30
N LEU A 592 -31.58 10.42 23.52
CA LEU A 592 -30.76 9.30 24.00
C LEU A 592 -31.58 8.02 24.18
N VAL A 593 -32.81 8.13 24.69
CA VAL A 593 -33.75 7.01 24.86
C VAL A 593 -34.22 6.50 23.51
N ASP A 594 -34.60 7.38 22.60
CA ASP A 594 -35.03 7.05 21.25
C ASP A 594 -33.90 6.36 20.47
N PHE A 595 -32.68 6.88 20.55
CA PHE A 595 -31.48 6.24 20.01
C PHE A 595 -31.27 4.83 20.56
N TYR A 596 -31.41 4.65 21.89
CA TYR A 596 -31.29 3.34 22.53
C TYR A 596 -32.36 2.37 22.04
N LEU A 597 -33.62 2.81 21.95
CA LEU A 597 -34.74 2.00 21.48
C LEU A 597 -34.59 1.59 20.01
N VAL A 598 -34.15 2.50 19.13
CA VAL A 598 -33.85 2.22 17.72
C VAL A 598 -32.69 1.24 17.59
N SER A 599 -31.58 1.46 18.31
CA SER A 599 -30.41 0.56 18.30
C SER A 599 -30.73 -0.86 18.77
N VAL A 600 -31.66 -1.00 19.72
CA VAL A 600 -32.14 -2.31 20.20
C VAL A 600 -33.10 -2.96 19.19
N ALA A 601 -33.94 -2.17 18.51
CA ALA A 601 -34.88 -2.65 17.49
C ALA A 601 -34.18 -3.11 16.19
N GLU A 602 -33.11 -2.42 15.76
CA GLU A 602 -32.30 -2.81 14.59
C GLU A 602 -31.56 -4.14 14.82
N ARG A 603 -31.05 -4.38 16.03
CA ARG A 603 -30.50 -5.69 16.42
C ARG A 603 -31.56 -6.79 16.45
N GLY A 604 -32.81 -6.45 16.76
CA GLY A 604 -33.94 -7.39 16.76
C GLY A 604 -34.46 -7.75 15.37
N SER A 605 -34.18 -6.95 14.34
CA SER A 605 -34.69 -7.13 12.97
C SER A 605 -33.70 -7.78 11.99
N GLN A 606 -32.39 -7.80 12.30
CA GLN A 606 -31.37 -8.46 11.47
C GLN A 606 -31.21 -9.97 11.72
N GLY A 607 -31.93 -10.58 12.66
CA GLY A 607 -31.94 -12.04 12.83
C GLY A 607 -30.57 -12.69 13.11
N LEU A 608 -29.58 -11.92 13.57
CA LEU A 608 -28.29 -12.45 14.01
C LEU A 608 -28.30 -12.67 15.52
N ILE A 609 -28.02 -13.93 15.87
CA ILE A 609 -27.69 -14.49 17.19
C ILE A 609 -28.90 -14.87 18.04
N ASP A 610 -29.23 -16.17 17.99
CA ASP A 610 -29.82 -16.91 19.11
C ASP A 610 -28.66 -17.29 20.06
N PRO A 611 -28.40 -16.54 21.15
CA PRO A 611 -27.25 -16.76 22.04
C PRO A 611 -27.28 -18.15 22.72
N SER A 612 -28.41 -18.84 22.66
CA SER A 612 -28.62 -20.18 23.21
C SER A 612 -27.91 -21.28 22.40
N ARG A 613 -27.65 -21.04 21.09
CA ARG A 613 -27.03 -22.03 20.18
C ARG A 613 -25.51 -21.92 20.07
N GLU A 614 -24.92 -20.75 20.33
CA GLU A 614 -23.46 -20.55 20.31
C GLU A 614 -22.79 -20.95 21.63
N ALA A 615 -23.48 -20.82 22.76
CA ALA A 615 -22.99 -21.32 24.05
C ALA A 615 -22.78 -22.85 24.05
N GLN A 616 -23.55 -23.62 23.25
CA GLN A 616 -23.37 -25.07 23.11
C GLN A 616 -22.27 -25.48 22.11
N ARG A 617 -21.76 -24.57 21.27
CA ARG A 617 -20.61 -24.83 20.39
C ARG A 617 -19.28 -24.43 21.03
N SER A 618 -19.25 -23.36 21.81
CA SER A 618 -18.03 -22.83 22.45
C SER A 618 -17.40 -23.79 23.47
N ASP A 619 -18.20 -24.60 24.17
CA ASP A 619 -17.67 -25.56 25.17
C ASP A 619 -16.95 -26.78 24.57
N ARG A 620 -16.96 -26.98 23.24
CA ARG A 620 -16.22 -28.09 22.59
C ARG A 620 -14.85 -27.71 22.03
N ASP A 621 -14.56 -26.43 21.82
CA ASP A 621 -13.36 -26.00 21.08
C ASP A 621 -12.23 -25.42 21.96
N VAL A 622 -12.42 -25.32 23.27
CA VAL A 622 -11.41 -24.74 24.21
C VAL A 622 -10.31 -25.74 24.64
N ALA A 623 -10.34 -26.99 24.17
CA ALA A 623 -9.41 -28.04 24.63
C ALA A 623 -8.11 -28.24 23.82
N GLY A 624 -7.79 -27.42 22.81
CA GLY A 624 -6.62 -27.73 21.96
C GLY A 624 -5.96 -26.56 21.23
N HIS A 625 -5.11 -25.82 21.95
CA HIS A 625 -3.78 -25.33 21.52
C HIS A 625 -3.41 -23.97 22.14
N ARG A 626 -2.90 -24.03 23.38
CA ARG A 626 -1.81 -23.16 23.85
C ARG A 626 -0.49 -23.85 23.52
N GLN A 627 0.28 -23.32 22.56
CA GLN A 627 1.76 -23.29 22.53
C GLN A 627 2.29 -22.99 21.12
N ARG A 628 2.54 -21.71 20.81
CA ARG A 628 3.88 -21.19 20.47
C ARG A 628 3.82 -19.67 20.23
N ALA A 629 4.82 -19.04 20.80
CA ALA A 629 4.99 -17.62 21.06
C ALA A 629 5.36 -16.78 19.82
N PHE A 630 4.95 -15.50 19.91
CA PHE A 630 5.64 -14.27 19.47
C PHE A 630 5.89 -14.05 17.97
N LEU A 631 5.04 -13.20 17.38
CA LEU A 631 5.38 -11.98 16.61
C LEU A 631 4.15 -11.59 15.76
N SER A 632 3.29 -10.71 16.29
CA SER A 632 2.35 -9.87 15.53
C SER A 632 1.50 -9.05 16.49
N HIS A 633 1.81 -7.75 16.61
CA HIS A 633 0.87 -6.77 17.15
C HIS A 633 -0.16 -6.44 16.06
N GLY A 634 -1.30 -7.11 16.13
CA GLY A 634 -2.44 -6.87 15.23
C GLY A 634 -3.76 -7.50 15.69
N ALA A 635 -3.86 -7.99 16.93
CA ALA A 635 -5.00 -8.79 17.39
C ALA A 635 -5.65 -8.23 18.66
N ILE A 636 -5.89 -6.91 18.70
CA ILE A 636 -6.64 -6.28 19.80
C ILE A 636 -8.05 -5.89 19.36
N SER A 637 -8.30 -5.59 18.09
CA SER A 637 -9.64 -5.18 17.60
C SER A 637 -10.67 -6.33 17.61
N ASP A 638 -10.33 -7.52 17.11
CA ASP A 638 -11.31 -8.62 16.99
C ASP A 638 -11.77 -9.20 18.34
N ARG A 639 -10.97 -9.09 19.40
CA ARG A 639 -11.36 -9.61 20.72
C ARG A 639 -12.36 -8.73 21.47
N PHE A 640 -12.52 -7.47 21.08
CA PHE A 640 -13.50 -6.57 21.72
C PHE A 640 -14.93 -6.75 21.21
N PHE A 641 -15.12 -7.35 20.03
CA PHE A 641 -16.43 -7.39 19.37
C PHE A 641 -17.09 -8.78 19.31
N THR A 642 -16.37 -9.87 19.63
CA THR A 642 -16.93 -11.24 19.55
C THR A 642 -17.25 -11.89 20.90
N ASP A 643 -17.16 -11.17 22.03
CA ASP A 643 -17.52 -11.70 23.35
C ASP A 643 -18.99 -11.36 23.70
N PRO A 644 -19.90 -12.35 23.80
CA PRO A 644 -21.31 -12.12 24.15
C PRO A 644 -21.50 -11.56 25.57
N SER A 645 -20.47 -11.53 26.41
CA SER A 645 -20.54 -10.97 27.76
C SER A 645 -20.54 -9.42 27.80
N HIS A 646 -20.31 -8.74 26.68
CA HIS A 646 -20.19 -7.28 26.59
C HIS A 646 -21.50 -6.50 26.40
N GLY A 647 -22.67 -7.18 26.33
CA GLY A 647 -23.99 -6.53 26.37
C GLY A 647 -24.32 -5.81 27.70
N SER A 648 -23.43 -5.86 28.68
CA SER A 648 -23.62 -5.33 30.04
C SER A 648 -23.07 -3.90 30.25
N TYR A 649 -22.26 -3.36 29.33
CA TYR A 649 -21.55 -2.09 29.54
C TYR A 649 -22.46 -0.84 29.59
N LEU A 650 -23.54 -0.80 28.80
CA LEU A 650 -24.55 0.26 28.91
C LEU A 650 -25.26 0.23 30.26
N SER A 651 -25.40 -0.95 30.90
CA SER A 651 -25.98 -1.04 32.26
C SER A 651 -24.96 -0.69 33.35
N CYS A 652 -23.67 -0.92 33.10
CA CYS A 652 -22.58 -0.59 34.01
C CYS A 652 -22.26 0.91 34.03
N SER A 653 -22.38 1.62 32.90
CA SER A 653 -22.22 3.08 32.86
C SER A 653 -23.25 3.78 33.74
N PHE A 654 -24.50 3.31 33.82
CA PHE A 654 -25.50 3.85 34.76
C PHE A 654 -25.26 3.50 36.24
N ARG A 655 -24.41 2.52 36.54
CA ARG A 655 -24.08 2.10 37.92
C ARG A 655 -22.75 2.65 38.44
N CYS A 656 -21.95 3.32 37.60
CA CYS A 656 -20.72 3.96 38.04
C CYS A 656 -21.02 5.22 38.89
N PRO A 657 -20.48 5.36 40.12
CA PRO A 657 -20.71 6.53 40.97
C PRO A 657 -20.31 7.88 40.34
N ALA A 658 -19.33 7.87 39.42
CA ALA A 658 -18.90 9.04 38.65
C ALA A 658 -19.91 9.40 37.55
N ALA A 659 -20.40 8.42 36.78
CA ALA A 659 -21.47 8.61 35.80
C ALA A 659 -22.81 9.00 36.45
N ALA A 660 -23.11 8.44 37.64
CA ALA A 660 -24.26 8.85 38.45
C ALA A 660 -24.14 10.28 39.01
N ARG A 661 -22.92 10.84 39.08
CA ARG A 661 -22.67 12.25 39.44
C ARG A 661 -22.92 13.16 38.22
N TRP A 662 -22.67 12.65 37.03
CA TRP A 662 -22.91 13.30 35.74
C TRP A 662 -24.40 13.40 35.39
N LEU A 663 -25.17 12.34 35.66
CA LEU A 663 -26.64 12.28 35.46
C LEU A 663 -27.47 13.00 36.55
N ARG A 664 -26.81 13.78 37.43
CA ARG A 664 -27.42 14.37 38.63
C ARG A 664 -27.90 15.82 38.48
N GLY A 665 -27.92 16.36 37.26
CA GLY A 665 -28.72 17.56 36.93
C GLY A 665 -30.21 17.23 37.07
N GLY A 666 -30.87 17.84 38.06
CA GLY A 666 -32.13 17.38 38.64
C GLY A 666 -33.29 17.09 37.67
N SER A 667 -34.13 16.12 38.06
CA SER A 667 -35.38 15.63 37.42
C SER A 667 -35.30 14.26 36.72
N LEU A 668 -34.10 13.73 36.44
CA LEU A 668 -33.91 12.51 35.63
C LEU A 668 -34.44 11.20 36.24
N ARG A 669 -34.38 11.01 37.57
CA ARG A 669 -34.81 9.74 38.20
C ARG A 669 -36.32 9.52 38.07
N HIS A 670 -37.10 10.59 38.13
CA HIS A 670 -38.57 10.50 38.11
C HIS A 670 -39.13 10.28 36.70
N GLN A 671 -38.43 10.77 35.66
CA GLN A 671 -38.80 10.60 34.25
C GLN A 671 -38.41 9.22 33.72
N VAL A 672 -37.28 8.65 34.16
CA VAL A 672 -36.87 7.26 33.83
C VAL A 672 -37.89 6.25 34.34
N ASP A 673 -38.37 6.40 35.57
CA ASP A 673 -39.38 5.51 36.14
C ASP A 673 -40.73 5.63 35.41
N GLN A 674 -41.05 6.81 34.87
CA GLN A 674 -42.28 7.07 34.13
C GLN A 674 -42.26 6.46 32.72
N VAL A 675 -41.17 6.63 31.96
CA VAL A 675 -41.03 6.06 30.60
C VAL A 675 -40.93 4.53 30.65
N VAL A 676 -40.23 3.96 31.64
CA VAL A 676 -40.18 2.50 31.85
C VAL A 676 -41.55 1.93 32.25
N ALA A 677 -42.36 2.70 32.98
CA ALA A 677 -43.73 2.32 33.31
C ALA A 677 -44.67 2.37 32.09
N GLU A 678 -44.54 3.41 31.25
CA GLU A 678 -45.33 3.57 30.02
C GLU A 678 -45.00 2.49 28.96
N HIS A 679 -43.73 2.12 28.82
CA HIS A 679 -43.30 1.07 27.87
C HIS A 679 -43.72 -0.34 28.32
N ARG A 680 -43.74 -0.60 29.65
CA ARG A 680 -44.31 -1.84 30.21
C ARG A 680 -45.83 -1.91 30.03
N HIS A 681 -46.52 -0.77 30.04
CA HIS A 681 -47.96 -0.72 29.78
C HIS A 681 -48.31 -0.94 28.29
N ALA A 682 -47.46 -0.48 27.36
CA ALA A 682 -47.66 -0.67 25.92
C ALA A 682 -47.46 -2.12 25.45
N HIS A 683 -46.50 -2.85 26.05
CA HIS A 683 -46.22 -4.25 25.70
C HIS A 683 -46.98 -5.30 26.54
N GLY A 684 -47.71 -4.88 27.58
CA GLY A 684 -48.49 -5.77 28.46
C GLY A 684 -49.89 -6.16 27.96
N ARG A 685 -50.37 -5.63 26.83
CA ARG A 685 -51.67 -6.00 26.23
C ARG A 685 -51.49 -6.74 24.90
N ARG A 686 -51.15 -8.02 24.97
CA ARG A 686 -51.48 -9.00 23.92
C ARG A 686 -52.64 -9.86 24.44
N GLU A 687 -53.85 -9.52 24.03
CA GLU A 687 -55.01 -10.40 24.18
C GLU A 687 -54.82 -11.64 23.30
N ALA A 688 -55.11 -12.81 23.87
CA ALA A 688 -55.08 -14.09 23.18
C ALA A 688 -56.18 -14.15 22.10
N PRO A 689 -55.91 -14.71 20.90
CA PRO A 689 -56.94 -14.85 19.89
C PRO A 689 -57.92 -15.96 20.30
N LYS A 690 -59.20 -15.60 20.44
CA LYS A 690 -60.30 -16.58 20.52
C LYS A 690 -60.49 -17.20 19.13
N SER A 691 -60.29 -18.51 19.04
CA SER A 691 -60.69 -19.32 17.88
C SER A 691 -62.22 -19.46 17.80
N PRO A 692 -62.85 -19.36 16.63
CA PRO A 692 -64.24 -19.78 16.45
C PRO A 692 -64.28 -21.28 16.12
N ILE A 693 -65.11 -22.00 16.88
CA ILE A 693 -65.60 -23.34 16.53
C ILE A 693 -66.70 -23.15 15.48
N HIS A 694 -66.61 -23.84 14.35
CA HIS A 694 -67.75 -24.64 13.87
C HIS A 694 -67.28 -25.74 12.91
N ALA A 695 -67.68 -26.95 13.27
CA ALA A 695 -67.65 -28.15 12.48
C ALA A 695 -68.62 -28.04 11.29
N ASP A 696 -68.26 -28.71 10.19
CA ASP A 696 -69.24 -29.44 9.39
C ASP A 696 -68.61 -30.76 8.92
N ARG A 697 -69.28 -31.85 9.32
CA ARG A 697 -69.04 -33.30 9.16
C ARG A 697 -68.07 -34.00 10.11
#